data_AF-A0A7J5AST7-F1
#
_entry.id   AF-A0A7J5AST7-F1
#
_cell.length_a   1.000
_cell.length_b   1.000
_cell.length_c   1.000
_cell.angle_alpha   90.00
_cell.angle_beta   90.00
_cell.angle_gamma   90.00
#
_symmetry.space_group_name_H-M   'P 1'
#
loop_
_entity.id
_entity.type
_entity.pdbx_description
1 polymer ?
#
loop_
_entity_poly.entity_id
_entity_poly.type
_entity_poly.pdbx_seq_one_letter_code
_entity_poly.pdbx_strand_id
1 'polypeptide(L)'
;MQYNHQEIEKRWQQFWADNLTFKASNTSDKPKYYVLDMFPYPSGAGLHVGHPLGYIASDIYARYKRHKGFNVLHPQGYDSFGLPAEQYAIQTGQHPAITTETNIKTYRRQLDNIGFSFDWSREVRTSNPEYYKWTQWIFIQLFNSWYNKDTDKAEDVSTLVSKFETEGNANINAVSDEDITVFSAEEWKGFSVEKQQEILLQYRLTFLSDTEVNWCPALGTVLANDEIVNGVSERGGHPVVRKKMTQWSMRISAYAQRLLDGLQNIDWPQPLKDSQTNWIGRSQGAMVSFDVENYDAKIDVFTTRPDTIFGVSFMTLAPEHELVAKITTDEQREAVEAYVEATSKRSERDRMADVKTISGVFTGAYALHPFTGKQVPIWIGDYVLASYGTGAVMAVPCGDQRDYDFAKHFGLDIPNIFADVDISEKANDVKDGIKLANSDFLDGLNYKKGMKTVIYELEKRGFGYGKINYRLRDAVFSRQRYWGEPFPVYYKNGMPQMIEAKHLPIVLPEVEKYLPTEDGKPPLGNAEVWAWNTETAEVVSNDLIDNETVFPLELNTMPGWAGSSWYFNRYMDSTNEGEFVSKEAVDYWKEVDLYIGGSEHATGHLLYARFWQKFLFDRGLLPVDEFAKKLINQGMILGTSAIVYRITGTDKYVSKNLKGEYETDEIRVDVKLINTSDELDIEALKKWQPQFENAEFVLEEGKYIVGREVEKMSKRWFNVVNPDDICEEYGADALRLFEMFLGPLEQTKPWKTSGISGVYSFLKKLWKLYVGESGINVSDAEPTKDELKTLHKTIKKVEEDIENFSFNTSVSTFMIAVNELTAQKCNKRAILEPLLVLVSPYAPHISEELWSQLGHTESISTVAFPKFEASHLVESTKNYPISFNGKMRFTLELPLDMSKDEIEKTVMAHEKTQAQLQGRTPKKVIVVPGKIINIVG
;
A
#
# COMPACT_ATOMS: atom_id res chain seq x y z
N MET A 1 -7.04 -46.66 0.47
CA MET A 1 -6.21 -46.01 -0.59
C MET A 1 -5.46 -44.81 -0.02
N GLN A 2 -4.28 -44.47 -0.55
CA GLN A 2 -3.49 -43.30 -0.07
C GLN A 2 -3.90 -42.01 -0.81
N TYR A 3 -3.81 -40.87 -0.11
CA TYR A 3 -4.00 -39.55 -0.70
C TYR A 3 -2.83 -39.20 -1.62
N ASN A 4 -3.10 -38.98 -2.91
CA ASN A 4 -2.10 -38.65 -3.94
C ASN A 4 -2.33 -37.23 -4.49
N HIS A 5 -1.75 -36.22 -3.83
CA HIS A 5 -1.96 -34.82 -4.21
C HIS A 5 -1.47 -34.51 -5.63
N GLN A 6 -0.36 -35.10 -6.07
CA GLN A 6 0.24 -34.79 -7.38
C GLN A 6 -0.69 -35.11 -8.57
N GLU A 7 -1.43 -36.22 -8.49
CA GLU A 7 -2.39 -36.60 -9.53
C GLU A 7 -3.71 -35.81 -9.40
N ILE A 8 -4.21 -35.69 -8.17
CA ILE A 8 -5.49 -35.03 -7.86
C ILE A 8 -5.45 -33.56 -8.24
N GLU A 9 -4.45 -32.82 -7.77
CA GLU A 9 -4.35 -31.37 -7.95
C GLU A 9 -4.26 -31.01 -9.44
N LYS A 10 -3.38 -31.70 -10.19
CA LYS A 10 -3.23 -31.52 -11.64
C LYS A 10 -4.54 -31.79 -12.39
N ARG A 11 -5.28 -32.83 -12.02
CA ARG A 11 -6.56 -33.19 -12.66
C ARG A 11 -7.62 -32.11 -12.48
N TRP A 12 -7.77 -31.60 -11.25
CA TRP A 12 -8.79 -30.59 -10.95
C TRP A 12 -8.43 -29.20 -11.46
N GLN A 13 -7.15 -28.84 -11.47
CA GLN A 13 -6.68 -27.61 -12.12
C GLN A 13 -7.02 -27.62 -13.61
N GLN A 14 -6.75 -28.74 -14.31
CA GLN A 14 -7.13 -28.90 -15.72
C GLN A 14 -8.65 -28.84 -15.90
N PHE A 15 -9.41 -29.53 -15.06
CA PHE A 15 -10.88 -29.48 -15.10
C PHE A 15 -11.41 -28.05 -14.96
N TRP A 16 -10.91 -27.27 -14.01
CA TRP A 16 -11.38 -25.90 -13.81
C TRP A 16 -11.06 -25.00 -15.01
N ALA A 17 -9.88 -25.17 -15.60
CA ALA A 17 -9.46 -24.45 -16.79
C ALA A 17 -10.33 -24.79 -18.02
N ASP A 18 -10.51 -26.08 -18.31
CA ASP A 18 -11.29 -26.55 -19.46
C ASP A 18 -12.77 -26.13 -19.38
N ASN A 19 -13.32 -26.09 -18.17
CA ASN A 19 -14.72 -25.72 -17.93
C ASN A 19 -14.92 -24.23 -17.65
N LEU A 20 -13.86 -23.42 -17.64
CA LEU A 20 -13.91 -22.00 -17.27
C LEU A 20 -14.67 -21.76 -15.94
N THR A 21 -14.44 -22.62 -14.95
CA THR A 21 -15.29 -22.78 -13.75
C THR A 21 -15.51 -21.47 -12.98
N PHE A 22 -14.54 -20.55 -13.04
CA PHE A 22 -14.53 -19.32 -12.26
C PHE A 22 -14.86 -18.05 -13.05
N LYS A 23 -15.25 -18.19 -14.33
CA LYS A 23 -15.59 -17.07 -15.20
C LYS A 23 -16.78 -16.28 -14.67
N ALA A 24 -16.62 -14.96 -14.54
CA ALA A 24 -17.66 -14.05 -14.08
C ALA A 24 -18.46 -13.46 -15.25
N SER A 25 -19.78 -13.32 -15.08
CA SER A 25 -20.64 -12.69 -16.10
C SER A 25 -20.83 -11.19 -15.82
N ASN A 26 -20.85 -10.35 -16.86
CA ASN A 26 -21.29 -8.95 -16.75
C ASN A 26 -22.82 -8.83 -16.69
N THR A 27 -23.56 -9.92 -16.90
CA THR A 27 -25.02 -10.00 -16.80
C THR A 27 -25.41 -11.19 -15.95
N SER A 28 -25.96 -10.93 -14.76
CA SER A 28 -26.42 -11.99 -13.85
C SER A 28 -27.49 -11.47 -12.91
N ASP A 29 -28.49 -12.31 -12.61
CA ASP A 29 -29.51 -12.06 -11.58
C ASP A 29 -28.94 -12.26 -10.16
N LYS A 30 -27.74 -12.84 -10.02
CA LYS A 30 -27.06 -12.99 -8.74
C LYS A 30 -26.48 -11.64 -8.29
N PRO A 31 -26.43 -11.36 -6.97
CA PRO A 31 -25.72 -10.19 -6.47
C PRO A 31 -24.24 -10.26 -6.85
N LYS A 32 -23.68 -9.14 -7.29
CA LYS A 32 -22.25 -9.04 -7.64
C LYS A 32 -21.38 -9.06 -6.39
N TYR A 33 -20.18 -9.63 -6.50
CA TYR A 33 -19.11 -9.43 -5.54
C TYR A 33 -17.77 -9.37 -6.26
N TYR A 34 -17.07 -8.24 -6.18
CA TYR A 34 -15.77 -8.06 -6.81
C TYR A 34 -14.66 -8.19 -5.76
N VAL A 35 -13.92 -9.30 -5.81
CA VAL A 35 -12.70 -9.55 -5.03
C VAL A 35 -11.49 -9.27 -5.91
N LEU A 36 -10.52 -8.50 -5.40
CA LEU A 36 -9.32 -8.17 -6.15
C LEU A 36 -8.09 -8.17 -5.27
N ASP A 37 -7.00 -8.68 -5.84
CA ASP A 37 -5.67 -8.61 -5.26
C ASP A 37 -4.83 -7.55 -5.98
N MET A 38 -3.88 -6.95 -5.27
CA MET A 38 -2.78 -6.24 -5.95
C MET A 38 -2.04 -7.23 -6.88
N PHE A 39 -2.18 -7.00 -8.18
CA PHE A 39 -1.54 -7.83 -9.20
C PHE A 39 0.00 -7.79 -9.09
N PRO A 40 0.71 -8.89 -9.41
CA PRO A 40 2.15 -8.96 -9.22
C PRO A 40 2.96 -8.20 -10.28
N TYR A 41 4.14 -7.74 -9.88
CA TYR A 41 5.21 -7.33 -10.79
C TYR A 41 5.98 -8.56 -11.29
N PRO A 42 5.98 -8.90 -12.60
CA PRO A 42 6.72 -10.04 -13.16
C PRO A 42 8.22 -9.73 -13.29
N SER A 43 8.83 -9.29 -12.19
CA SER A 43 10.21 -8.81 -12.09
C SER A 43 11.18 -9.86 -11.54
N GLY A 44 10.66 -10.90 -10.88
CA GLY A 44 11.42 -12.04 -10.36
C GLY A 44 11.41 -13.25 -11.29
N ALA A 45 12.18 -14.28 -10.95
CA ALA A 45 12.19 -15.55 -11.69
C ALA A 45 10.96 -16.45 -11.37
N GLY A 46 10.01 -15.91 -10.61
CA GLY A 46 8.86 -16.61 -10.05
C GLY A 46 8.40 -15.95 -8.74
N LEU A 47 7.35 -16.52 -8.17
CA LEU A 47 6.84 -16.26 -6.84
C LEU A 47 7.80 -16.83 -5.77
N HIS A 48 7.73 -16.23 -4.59
CA HIS A 48 8.10 -16.85 -3.32
C HIS A 48 6.85 -17.03 -2.46
N VAL A 49 6.90 -17.90 -1.44
CA VAL A 49 5.79 -18.22 -0.50
C VAL A 49 5.23 -17.04 0.32
N GLY A 50 5.66 -15.81 0.05
CA GLY A 50 5.08 -14.61 0.62
C GLY A 50 4.03 -13.96 -0.28
N HIS A 51 4.13 -14.14 -1.60
CA HIS A 51 3.13 -13.62 -2.54
C HIS A 51 1.77 -14.30 -2.39
N PRO A 52 1.68 -15.65 -2.23
CA PRO A 52 0.40 -16.33 -2.15
C PRO A 52 -0.45 -15.93 -0.95
N LEU A 53 0.11 -15.37 0.14
CA LEU A 53 -0.65 -15.12 1.38
C LEU A 53 -1.92 -14.30 1.15
N GLY A 54 -1.78 -13.18 0.44
CA GLY A 54 -2.92 -12.33 0.07
C GLY A 54 -3.86 -13.05 -0.91
N TYR A 55 -3.28 -13.69 -1.94
CA TYR A 55 -4.01 -14.38 -3.00
C TYR A 55 -4.82 -15.59 -2.48
N ILE A 56 -4.32 -16.29 -1.45
CA ILE A 56 -5.01 -17.41 -0.78
C ILE A 56 -6.17 -16.86 0.03
N ALA A 57 -5.98 -15.76 0.76
CA ALA A 57 -7.04 -15.15 1.55
C ALA A 57 -8.19 -14.63 0.67
N SER A 58 -7.88 -13.94 -0.42
CA SER A 58 -8.89 -13.47 -1.39
C SER A 58 -9.57 -14.63 -2.08
N ASP A 59 -8.84 -15.68 -2.45
CA ASP A 59 -9.41 -16.88 -3.10
C ASP A 59 -10.36 -17.65 -2.17
N ILE A 60 -10.00 -17.83 -0.90
CA ILE A 60 -10.90 -18.40 0.12
C ILE A 60 -12.18 -17.58 0.19
N TYR A 61 -12.06 -16.25 0.26
CA TYR A 61 -13.20 -15.36 0.35
C TYR A 61 -14.06 -15.36 -0.94
N ALA A 62 -13.42 -15.42 -2.12
CA ALA A 62 -14.09 -15.51 -3.42
C ALA A 62 -14.87 -16.81 -3.56
N ARG A 63 -14.27 -17.96 -3.22
CA ARG A 63 -14.93 -19.27 -3.19
C ARG A 63 -16.10 -19.28 -2.20
N TYR A 64 -15.89 -18.72 -1.00
CA TYR A 64 -16.97 -18.54 -0.02
C TYR A 64 -18.14 -17.71 -0.56
N LYS A 65 -17.89 -16.54 -1.17
CA LYS A 65 -18.96 -15.72 -1.76
C LYS A 65 -19.69 -16.44 -2.91
N ARG A 66 -19.00 -17.28 -3.71
CA ARG A 66 -19.66 -18.16 -4.69
C ARG A 66 -20.62 -19.14 -4.02
N HIS A 67 -20.21 -19.81 -2.93
CA HIS A 67 -21.09 -20.67 -2.13
C HIS A 67 -22.28 -19.91 -1.50
N LYS A 68 -22.11 -18.61 -1.22
CA LYS A 68 -23.19 -17.73 -0.74
C LYS A 68 -24.12 -17.24 -1.86
N GLY A 69 -23.91 -17.67 -3.11
CA GLY A 69 -24.79 -17.38 -4.23
C GLY A 69 -24.47 -16.09 -4.99
N PHE A 70 -23.28 -15.51 -4.81
CA PHE A 70 -22.87 -14.31 -5.53
C PHE A 70 -22.30 -14.63 -6.92
N ASN A 71 -22.45 -13.69 -7.85
CA ASN A 71 -21.63 -13.64 -9.06
C ASN A 71 -20.30 -12.97 -8.71
N VAL A 72 -19.22 -13.76 -8.64
CA VAL A 72 -17.93 -13.31 -8.14
C VAL A 72 -16.97 -13.03 -9.27
N LEU A 73 -16.56 -11.76 -9.40
CA LEU A 73 -15.40 -11.37 -10.21
C LEU A 73 -14.16 -11.45 -9.32
N HIS A 74 -13.24 -12.35 -9.66
CA HIS A 74 -11.93 -12.48 -9.03
C HIS A 74 -10.88 -12.57 -10.13
N PRO A 75 -10.40 -11.45 -10.68
CA PRO A 75 -9.50 -11.43 -11.82
C PRO A 75 -8.04 -11.38 -11.36
N GLN A 76 -7.13 -11.60 -12.31
CA GLN A 76 -5.69 -11.44 -12.10
C GLN A 76 -5.02 -10.97 -13.39
N GLY A 77 -3.84 -10.37 -13.27
CA GLY A 77 -3.07 -9.82 -14.37
C GLY A 77 -1.65 -9.51 -13.92
N TYR A 78 -0.98 -8.60 -14.63
CA TYR A 78 0.44 -8.31 -14.37
C TYR A 78 0.74 -6.83 -14.55
N ASP A 79 1.42 -6.24 -13.56
CA ASP A 79 2.02 -4.92 -13.71
C ASP A 79 3.40 -5.08 -14.39
N SER A 80 3.39 -5.16 -15.72
CA SER A 80 4.48 -5.68 -16.53
C SER A 80 5.44 -4.62 -17.09
N PHE A 81 5.20 -3.34 -16.83
CA PHE A 81 6.19 -2.28 -17.03
C PHE A 81 7.08 -2.08 -15.79
N GLY A 82 8.20 -1.36 -15.97
CA GLY A 82 9.00 -0.85 -14.86
C GLY A 82 10.47 -1.30 -14.82
N LEU A 83 11.17 -0.73 -13.85
CA LEU A 83 12.64 -0.74 -13.73
C LEU A 83 13.32 -2.12 -13.74
N PRO A 84 12.81 -3.21 -13.13
CA PRO A 84 13.59 -4.43 -12.97
C PRO A 84 13.82 -5.14 -14.30
N ALA A 85 12.80 -5.18 -15.16
CA ALA A 85 12.91 -5.76 -16.50
C ALA A 85 13.88 -4.94 -17.36
N GLU A 86 13.81 -3.60 -17.25
CA GLU A 86 14.73 -2.69 -17.94
C GLU A 86 16.18 -2.85 -17.47
N GLN A 87 16.42 -2.96 -16.16
CA GLN A 87 17.77 -3.16 -15.63
C GLN A 87 18.38 -4.49 -16.10
N TYR A 88 17.56 -5.55 -16.17
CA TYR A 88 17.99 -6.81 -16.76
C TYR A 88 18.31 -6.65 -18.26
N ALA A 89 17.50 -5.89 -19.00
CA ALA A 89 17.75 -5.57 -20.41
C ALA A 89 19.06 -4.79 -20.59
N ILE A 90 19.34 -3.80 -19.74
CA ILE A 90 20.61 -3.04 -19.76
C ILE A 90 21.81 -3.96 -19.53
N GLN A 91 21.70 -4.92 -18.60
CA GLN A 91 22.80 -5.83 -18.26
C GLN A 91 23.07 -6.91 -19.31
N THR A 92 22.02 -7.37 -20.00
CA THR A 92 22.09 -8.54 -20.89
C THR A 92 21.99 -8.19 -22.37
N GLY A 93 21.54 -6.99 -22.71
CA GLY A 93 21.17 -6.58 -24.07
C GLY A 93 19.86 -7.18 -24.58
N GLN A 94 19.17 -8.02 -23.78
CA GLN A 94 17.92 -8.66 -24.18
C GLN A 94 16.75 -7.68 -24.09
N HIS A 95 15.87 -7.66 -25.09
CA HIS A 95 14.68 -6.81 -25.06
C HIS A 95 13.77 -7.13 -23.85
N PRO A 96 13.35 -6.13 -23.05
CA PRO A 96 12.63 -6.33 -21.79
C PRO A 96 11.30 -7.07 -21.94
N ALA A 97 10.64 -6.97 -23.10
CA ALA A 97 9.43 -7.75 -23.40
C ALA A 97 9.64 -9.27 -23.28
N ILE A 98 10.81 -9.78 -23.69
CA ILE A 98 11.07 -11.23 -23.73
C ILE A 98 11.23 -11.79 -22.31
N THR A 99 11.99 -11.09 -21.46
CA THR A 99 12.16 -11.45 -20.06
C THR A 99 10.83 -11.34 -19.31
N THR A 100 10.06 -10.28 -19.59
CA THR A 100 8.73 -10.06 -19.00
C THR A 100 7.77 -11.19 -19.37
N GLU A 101 7.72 -11.60 -20.63
CA GLU A 101 6.88 -12.72 -21.08
C GLU A 101 7.27 -14.05 -20.41
N THR A 102 8.58 -14.30 -20.27
CA THR A 102 9.10 -15.50 -19.60
C THR A 102 8.72 -15.54 -18.13
N ASN A 103 8.83 -14.40 -17.44
CA ASN A 103 8.44 -14.26 -16.05
C ASN A 103 6.92 -14.43 -15.89
N ILE A 104 6.11 -13.81 -16.75
CA ILE A 104 4.65 -13.96 -16.75
C ILE A 104 4.25 -15.44 -16.90
N LYS A 105 4.84 -16.18 -17.84
CA LYS A 105 4.58 -17.63 -18.00
C LYS A 105 4.89 -18.42 -16.73
N THR A 106 5.97 -18.06 -16.05
CA THR A 106 6.36 -18.70 -14.78
C THR A 106 5.40 -18.38 -13.65
N TYR A 107 5.06 -17.09 -13.48
CA TYR A 107 4.08 -16.65 -12.48
C TYR A 107 2.73 -17.32 -12.74
N ARG A 108 2.28 -17.34 -13.99
CA ARG A 108 1.03 -17.96 -14.41
C ARG A 108 0.98 -19.44 -14.01
N ARG A 109 2.02 -20.21 -14.38
CA ARG A 109 2.14 -21.62 -13.99
C ARG A 109 2.05 -21.80 -12.47
N GLN A 110 2.76 -20.97 -11.70
CA GLN A 110 2.79 -21.07 -10.24
C GLN A 110 1.44 -20.73 -9.60
N LEU A 111 0.75 -19.70 -10.10
CA LEU A 111 -0.59 -19.34 -9.64
C LEU A 111 -1.61 -20.46 -9.96
N ASP A 112 -1.53 -21.06 -11.15
CA ASP A 112 -2.37 -22.21 -11.51
C ASP A 112 -2.07 -23.43 -10.64
N ASN A 113 -0.78 -23.71 -10.36
CA ASN A 113 -0.35 -24.82 -9.52
C ASN A 113 -0.88 -24.71 -8.08
N ILE A 114 -1.09 -23.49 -7.56
CA ILE A 114 -1.69 -23.25 -6.24
C ILE A 114 -3.23 -23.38 -6.27
N GLY A 115 -3.85 -23.40 -7.46
CA GLY A 115 -5.28 -23.63 -7.63
C GLY A 115 -6.17 -22.44 -7.28
N PHE A 116 -5.74 -21.21 -7.60
CA PHE A 116 -6.57 -20.02 -7.42
C PHE A 116 -7.79 -19.98 -8.35
N SER A 117 -8.91 -19.44 -7.86
CA SER A 117 -10.18 -19.30 -8.57
C SER A 117 -10.30 -18.03 -9.40
N PHE A 118 -9.21 -17.68 -10.11
CA PHE A 118 -9.16 -16.49 -10.94
C PHE A 118 -9.99 -16.64 -12.23
N ASP A 119 -10.65 -15.56 -12.64
CA ASP A 119 -11.22 -15.39 -13.98
C ASP A 119 -10.13 -14.97 -14.96
N TRP A 120 -9.42 -15.96 -15.49
CA TRP A 120 -8.34 -15.76 -16.44
C TRP A 120 -8.78 -15.28 -17.82
N SER A 121 -10.08 -15.30 -18.13
CA SER A 121 -10.58 -14.65 -19.35
C SER A 121 -10.48 -13.12 -19.29
N ARG A 122 -10.17 -12.58 -18.10
CA ARG A 122 -9.99 -11.15 -17.84
C ARG A 122 -8.54 -10.75 -17.59
N GLU A 123 -7.58 -11.58 -17.97
CA GLU A 123 -6.16 -11.25 -17.80
C GLU A 123 -5.79 -9.93 -18.51
N VAL A 124 -5.09 -9.05 -17.79
CA VAL A 124 -4.50 -7.82 -18.35
C VAL A 124 -3.02 -7.75 -18.07
N ARG A 125 -2.27 -7.06 -18.94
CA ARG A 125 -0.84 -6.80 -18.80
C ARG A 125 -0.62 -5.33 -19.09
N THR A 126 -0.04 -4.58 -18.15
CA THR A 126 0.14 -3.12 -18.33
C THR A 126 1.04 -2.78 -19.51
N SER A 127 1.94 -3.70 -19.90
CA SER A 127 2.81 -3.57 -21.08
C SER A 127 2.20 -3.95 -22.42
N ASN A 128 0.93 -4.42 -22.46
CA ASN A 128 0.27 -4.71 -23.75
C ASN A 128 -0.28 -3.42 -24.38
N PRO A 129 -0.08 -3.18 -25.69
CA PRO A 129 -0.63 -2.01 -26.38
C PRO A 129 -2.14 -1.83 -26.25
N GLU A 130 -2.89 -2.93 -26.28
CA GLU A 130 -4.34 -2.95 -26.09
C GLU A 130 -4.77 -2.44 -24.71
N TYR A 131 -3.90 -2.57 -23.71
CA TYR A 131 -4.13 -2.04 -22.36
C TYR A 131 -3.72 -0.57 -22.28
N TYR A 132 -2.44 -0.25 -22.56
CA TYR A 132 -1.94 1.11 -22.33
C TYR A 132 -2.45 2.13 -23.36
N LYS A 133 -3.08 1.70 -24.47
CA LYS A 133 -3.94 2.57 -25.30
C LYS A 133 -4.90 3.38 -24.43
N TRP A 134 -5.49 2.75 -23.43
CA TRP A 134 -6.43 3.39 -22.52
C TRP A 134 -5.73 4.23 -21.47
N THR A 135 -4.52 3.88 -21.03
CA THR A 135 -3.73 4.79 -20.19
C THR A 135 -3.37 6.08 -20.94
N GLN A 136 -2.95 5.97 -22.21
CA GLN A 136 -2.74 7.09 -23.13
C GLN A 136 -4.01 7.93 -23.31
N TRP A 137 -5.16 7.26 -23.47
CA TRP A 137 -6.45 7.94 -23.55
C TRP A 137 -6.81 8.69 -22.26
N ILE A 138 -6.61 8.09 -21.08
CA ILE A 138 -6.84 8.75 -19.79
C ILE A 138 -5.91 9.96 -19.63
N PHE A 139 -4.65 9.85 -20.05
CA PHE A 139 -3.72 10.98 -20.06
C PHE A 139 -4.24 12.13 -20.91
N ILE A 140 -4.79 11.86 -22.11
CA ILE A 140 -5.43 12.89 -22.95
C ILE A 140 -6.63 13.52 -22.23
N GLN A 141 -7.45 12.73 -21.53
CA GLN A 141 -8.57 13.27 -20.75
C GLN A 141 -8.09 14.20 -19.64
N LEU A 142 -7.05 13.80 -18.90
CA LEU A 142 -6.43 14.61 -17.84
C LEU A 142 -5.82 15.90 -18.42
N PHE A 143 -5.11 15.82 -19.54
CA PHE A 143 -4.58 16.98 -20.24
C PHE A 143 -5.70 17.93 -20.66
N ASN A 144 -6.81 17.41 -21.20
CA ASN A 144 -7.99 18.18 -21.62
C ASN A 144 -8.94 18.55 -20.49
N SER A 145 -8.47 18.56 -19.25
CA SER A 145 -9.27 18.93 -18.09
C SER A 145 -8.59 19.98 -17.21
N TRP A 146 -9.40 20.78 -16.53
CA TRP A 146 -8.99 21.74 -15.49
C TRP A 146 -9.79 21.46 -14.21
N TYR A 147 -9.33 21.97 -13.05
CA TYR A 147 -10.06 21.81 -11.80
C TYR A 147 -10.82 23.09 -11.43
N ASN A 148 -12.15 23.00 -11.44
CA ASN A 148 -13.05 24.10 -11.10
C ASN A 148 -13.39 24.04 -9.60
N LYS A 149 -12.93 25.05 -8.85
CA LYS A 149 -13.14 25.11 -7.38
C LYS A 149 -14.58 25.45 -7.00
N ASP A 150 -15.36 26.08 -7.89
CA ASP A 150 -16.77 26.40 -7.62
C ASP A 150 -17.64 25.15 -7.62
N THR A 151 -17.35 24.23 -8.54
CA THR A 151 -18.05 22.93 -8.65
C THR A 151 -17.34 21.78 -7.93
N ASP A 152 -16.15 22.05 -7.40
CA ASP A 152 -15.23 21.10 -6.74
C ASP A 152 -14.98 19.80 -7.53
N LYS A 153 -14.71 19.94 -8.83
CA LYS A 153 -14.48 18.80 -9.75
C LYS A 153 -13.62 19.15 -10.96
N ALA A 154 -13.09 18.12 -11.61
CA ALA A 154 -12.53 18.26 -12.96
C ALA A 154 -13.61 18.53 -14.01
N GLU A 155 -13.34 19.48 -14.90
CA GLU A 155 -14.17 19.82 -16.04
C GLU A 155 -13.35 19.84 -17.33
N ASP A 156 -14.05 19.74 -18.47
CA ASP A 156 -13.40 19.84 -19.78
C ASP A 156 -12.76 21.22 -19.94
N VAL A 157 -11.56 21.30 -20.48
CA VAL A 157 -10.86 22.57 -20.72
C VAL A 157 -11.66 23.52 -21.63
N SER A 158 -12.54 22.99 -22.49
CA SER A 158 -13.45 23.82 -23.29
C SER A 158 -14.42 24.66 -22.47
N THR A 159 -14.79 24.23 -21.25
CA THR A 159 -15.63 25.04 -20.35
C THR A 159 -14.86 26.25 -19.82
N LEU A 160 -13.55 26.10 -19.58
CA LEU A 160 -12.66 27.20 -19.20
C LEU A 160 -12.45 28.18 -20.36
N VAL A 161 -12.20 27.67 -21.57
CA VAL A 161 -12.08 28.51 -22.78
C VAL A 161 -13.34 29.35 -22.99
N SER A 162 -14.52 28.74 -22.86
CA SER A 162 -15.80 29.45 -22.98
C SER A 162 -15.94 30.59 -21.95
N LYS A 163 -15.42 30.39 -20.73
CA LYS A 163 -15.40 31.43 -19.69
C LYS A 163 -14.41 32.56 -20.04
N PHE A 164 -13.19 32.22 -20.47
CA PHE A 164 -12.20 33.21 -20.93
C PHE A 164 -12.74 34.07 -22.08
N GLU A 165 -13.44 33.47 -23.04
CA GLU A 165 -14.07 34.18 -24.16
C GLU A 165 -15.22 35.12 -23.75
N THR A 166 -15.80 34.91 -22.56
CA THR A 166 -16.95 35.68 -22.07
C THR A 166 -16.53 36.81 -21.14
N GLU A 167 -15.62 36.55 -20.20
CA GLU A 167 -15.28 37.49 -19.13
C GLU A 167 -13.78 37.62 -18.82
N GLY A 168 -12.91 36.94 -19.58
CA GLY A 168 -11.49 36.84 -19.23
C GLY A 168 -11.23 35.92 -18.04
N ASN A 169 -10.15 36.13 -17.29
CA ASN A 169 -9.78 35.24 -16.18
C ASN A 169 -9.87 35.86 -14.77
N ALA A 170 -10.26 37.12 -14.63
CA ALA A 170 -10.26 37.83 -13.34
C ALA A 170 -11.15 37.18 -12.25
N ASN A 171 -12.24 36.52 -12.65
CA ASN A 171 -13.20 35.87 -11.73
C ASN A 171 -13.09 34.33 -11.73
N ILE A 172 -12.06 33.78 -12.37
CA ILE A 172 -11.95 32.33 -12.56
C ILE A 172 -11.39 31.68 -11.30
N ASN A 173 -12.26 30.95 -10.59
CA ASN A 173 -11.89 30.19 -9.41
C ASN A 173 -11.41 28.78 -9.80
N ALA A 174 -10.17 28.69 -10.26
CA ALA A 174 -9.53 27.44 -10.66
C ALA A 174 -8.35 27.05 -9.75
N VAL A 175 -7.96 25.78 -9.78
CA VAL A 175 -6.56 25.43 -9.45
C VAL A 175 -5.70 25.72 -10.69
N SER A 176 -4.61 26.44 -10.49
CA SER A 176 -3.68 26.88 -11.53
C SER A 176 -2.28 27.05 -10.97
N ASP A 177 -1.33 27.49 -11.79
CA ASP A 177 -0.06 28.03 -11.31
C ASP A 177 -0.26 29.28 -10.44
N GLU A 178 0.75 29.64 -9.63
CA GLU A 178 0.65 30.74 -8.65
C GLU A 178 0.62 32.13 -9.32
N ASP A 179 1.36 32.32 -10.42
CA ASP A 179 1.53 33.61 -11.11
C ASP A 179 0.75 33.68 -12.42
N ILE A 180 -0.58 33.76 -12.33
CA ILE A 180 -1.42 33.94 -13.52
C ILE A 180 -1.64 35.42 -13.84
N THR A 181 -1.26 35.84 -15.06
CA THR A 181 -1.56 37.17 -15.58
C THR A 181 -3.06 37.34 -15.83
N VAL A 182 -3.64 38.44 -15.35
CA VAL A 182 -5.05 38.79 -15.60
C VAL A 182 -5.23 39.34 -17.01
N PHE A 183 -6.28 38.90 -17.71
CA PHE A 183 -6.67 39.37 -19.04
C PHE A 183 -8.20 39.45 -19.18
N SER A 184 -8.64 40.32 -20.09
CA SER A 184 -10.03 40.49 -20.54
C SER A 184 -10.43 39.50 -21.63
N ALA A 185 -11.73 39.40 -21.92
CA ALA A 185 -12.25 38.57 -22.99
C ALA A 185 -11.76 39.02 -24.38
N GLU A 186 -11.62 40.33 -24.58
CA GLU A 186 -11.09 40.91 -25.81
C GLU A 186 -9.61 40.55 -26.02
N GLU A 187 -8.79 40.62 -24.96
CA GLU A 187 -7.38 40.20 -25.01
C GLU A 187 -7.24 38.72 -25.33
N TRP A 188 -8.04 37.86 -24.67
CA TRP A 188 -8.06 36.42 -24.94
C TRP A 188 -8.33 36.11 -26.41
N LYS A 189 -9.35 36.75 -27.00
CA LYS A 189 -9.71 36.59 -28.43
C LYS A 189 -8.64 37.13 -29.38
N GLY A 190 -7.84 38.09 -28.93
CA GLY A 190 -6.73 38.67 -29.68
C GLY A 190 -5.42 37.89 -29.59
N PHE A 191 -5.28 36.97 -28.62
CA PHE A 191 -4.09 36.14 -28.48
C PHE A 191 -3.94 35.14 -29.62
N SER A 192 -2.69 34.81 -29.97
CA SER A 192 -2.42 33.71 -30.89
C SER A 192 -2.81 32.37 -30.25
N VAL A 193 -3.00 31.34 -31.08
CA VAL A 193 -3.33 29.99 -30.60
C VAL A 193 -2.25 29.47 -29.65
N GLU A 194 -0.98 29.74 -29.95
CA GLU A 194 0.16 29.37 -29.11
C GLU A 194 0.05 30.04 -27.74
N LYS A 195 -0.23 31.35 -27.70
CA LYS A 195 -0.37 32.09 -26.44
C LYS A 195 -1.57 31.60 -25.63
N GLN A 196 -2.67 31.27 -26.28
CA GLN A 196 -3.83 30.66 -25.62
C GLN A 196 -3.46 29.30 -25.01
N GLN A 197 -2.72 28.44 -25.73
CA GLN A 197 -2.28 27.14 -25.20
C GLN A 197 -1.28 27.28 -24.04
N GLU A 198 -0.34 28.22 -24.11
CA GLU A 198 0.56 28.54 -22.98
C GLU A 198 -0.23 28.88 -21.72
N ILE A 199 -1.24 29.75 -21.83
CA ILE A 199 -2.10 30.11 -20.71
C ILE A 199 -2.88 28.89 -20.22
N LEU A 200 -3.47 28.09 -21.12
CA LEU A 200 -4.24 26.91 -20.72
C LEU A 200 -3.38 25.86 -19.99
N LEU A 201 -2.11 25.68 -20.34
CA LEU A 201 -1.20 24.76 -19.61
C LEU A 201 -1.11 25.12 -18.11
N GLN A 202 -1.22 26.40 -17.77
CA GLN A 202 -1.20 26.87 -16.38
C GLN A 202 -2.46 26.48 -15.59
N TYR A 203 -3.53 26.05 -16.27
CA TYR A 203 -4.81 25.63 -15.67
C TYR A 203 -5.12 24.14 -15.82
N ARG A 204 -4.44 23.45 -16.76
CA ARG A 204 -4.67 22.02 -17.01
C ARG A 204 -4.25 21.16 -15.82
N LEU A 205 -4.96 20.06 -15.61
CA LEU A 205 -4.63 19.06 -14.57
C LEU A 205 -3.33 18.32 -14.87
N THR A 206 -2.93 18.24 -16.14
CA THR A 206 -1.65 17.69 -16.57
C THR A 206 -0.91 18.71 -17.42
N PHE A 207 0.31 19.03 -17.03
CA PHE A 207 1.04 20.19 -17.53
C PHE A 207 2.56 19.94 -17.51
N LEU A 208 3.30 20.72 -18.29
CA LEU A 208 4.76 20.74 -18.25
C LEU A 208 5.22 21.78 -17.23
N SER A 209 6.17 21.41 -16.38
CA SER A 209 6.75 22.30 -15.38
C SER A 209 8.26 22.09 -15.27
N ASP A 210 9.01 23.20 -15.23
CA ASP A 210 10.42 23.18 -14.83
C ASP A 210 10.52 23.00 -13.32
N THR A 211 10.72 21.75 -12.90
CA THR A 211 10.81 21.42 -11.49
C THR A 211 12.19 20.89 -11.14
N GLU A 212 12.60 21.12 -9.90
CA GLU A 212 13.65 20.31 -9.33
C GLU A 212 13.13 18.89 -9.13
N VAL A 213 13.75 17.95 -9.81
CA VAL A 213 13.46 16.53 -9.75
C VAL A 213 14.47 15.80 -8.88
N ASN A 214 14.03 14.69 -8.30
CA ASN A 214 14.92 13.75 -7.63
C ASN A 214 15.55 12.85 -8.69
N TRP A 215 16.81 13.12 -9.05
CA TRP A 215 17.56 12.39 -10.05
C TRP A 215 18.44 11.31 -9.41
N CYS A 216 18.38 10.09 -9.92
CA CYS A 216 19.31 9.03 -9.52
C CYS A 216 20.34 8.79 -10.64
N PRO A 217 21.61 9.25 -10.50
CA PRO A 217 22.62 9.09 -11.53
C PRO A 217 22.91 7.64 -11.88
N ALA A 218 22.90 6.74 -10.88
CA ALA A 218 23.17 5.32 -11.07
C ALA A 218 22.06 4.61 -11.88
N LEU A 219 20.80 5.07 -11.75
CA LEU A 219 19.67 4.54 -12.49
C LEU A 219 19.37 5.33 -13.78
N GLY A 220 20.02 6.48 -13.98
CA GLY A 220 19.83 7.35 -15.14
C GLY A 220 18.41 7.91 -15.28
N THR A 221 17.70 8.15 -14.17
CA THR A 221 16.26 8.46 -14.22
C THR A 221 15.77 9.29 -13.03
N VAL A 222 14.67 10.03 -13.24
CA VAL A 222 13.92 10.72 -12.17
C VAL A 222 13.12 9.71 -11.34
N LEU A 223 13.05 9.98 -10.04
CA LEU A 223 12.28 9.25 -9.04
C LEU A 223 11.18 10.17 -8.47
N ALA A 224 9.97 9.65 -8.29
CA ALA A 224 8.96 10.32 -7.48
C ALA A 224 9.36 10.32 -5.99
N ASN A 225 8.70 11.16 -5.19
CA ASN A 225 9.01 11.28 -3.75
C ASN A 225 8.80 9.95 -3.00
N ASP A 226 7.87 9.11 -3.43
CA ASP A 226 7.61 7.78 -2.88
C ASP A 226 8.60 6.70 -3.34
N GLU A 227 9.38 6.95 -4.39
CA GLU A 227 10.47 6.07 -4.86
C GLU A 227 11.80 6.32 -4.13
N ILE A 228 11.78 7.12 -3.05
CA ILE A 228 12.95 7.51 -2.26
C ILE A 228 12.74 7.12 -0.81
N VAL A 229 13.62 6.28 -0.29
CA VAL A 229 13.57 5.82 1.11
C VAL A 229 14.84 6.27 1.79
N ASN A 230 14.71 7.09 2.84
CA ASN A 230 15.84 7.66 3.58
C ASN A 230 16.83 8.46 2.70
N GLY A 231 16.35 9.09 1.62
CA GLY A 231 17.17 9.92 0.72
C GLY A 231 18.04 9.14 -0.28
N VAL A 232 17.84 7.83 -0.38
CA VAL A 232 18.38 6.99 -1.46
C VAL A 232 17.24 6.40 -2.27
N SER A 233 17.52 5.95 -3.49
CA SER A 233 16.53 5.28 -4.31
C SER A 233 16.00 4.03 -3.59
N GLU A 234 14.67 3.87 -3.53
CA GLU A 234 14.02 2.67 -2.96
C GLU A 234 14.63 1.40 -3.58
N ARG A 235 14.90 1.46 -4.88
CA ARG A 235 15.54 0.40 -5.66
C ARG A 235 17.03 0.68 -5.83
N GLY A 236 17.86 -0.22 -5.33
CA GLY A 236 19.32 -0.13 -5.45
C GLY A 236 20.03 0.66 -4.36
N GLY A 237 19.32 1.49 -3.58
CA GLY A 237 19.91 2.26 -2.48
C GLY A 237 20.94 3.29 -2.94
N HIS A 238 20.78 3.83 -4.14
CA HIS A 238 21.73 4.77 -4.74
C HIS A 238 21.45 6.19 -4.26
N PRO A 239 22.49 7.05 -4.13
CA PRO A 239 22.30 8.46 -3.84
C PRO A 239 21.38 9.13 -4.87
N VAL A 240 20.53 10.02 -4.37
CA VAL A 240 19.60 10.82 -5.16
C VAL A 240 19.99 12.28 -5.03
N VAL A 241 20.08 12.99 -6.16
CA VAL A 241 20.46 14.41 -6.23
C VAL A 241 19.32 15.23 -6.81
N ARG A 242 19.25 16.51 -6.48
CA ARG A 242 18.28 17.42 -7.08
C ARG A 242 18.83 17.94 -8.41
N LYS A 243 18.01 17.92 -9.45
CA LYS A 243 18.36 18.44 -10.78
C LYS A 243 17.16 19.22 -11.31
N LYS A 244 17.36 20.41 -11.88
CA LYS A 244 16.27 21.15 -12.54
C LYS A 244 16.03 20.56 -13.92
N MET A 245 14.80 20.11 -14.20
CA MET A 245 14.40 19.53 -15.49
C MET A 245 12.92 19.80 -15.76
N THR A 246 12.56 20.00 -17.03
CA THR A 246 11.17 20.03 -17.47
C THR A 246 10.58 18.62 -17.37
N GLN A 247 9.43 18.48 -16.72
CA GLN A 247 8.71 17.20 -16.60
C GLN A 247 7.21 17.41 -16.81
N TRP A 248 6.52 16.34 -17.21
CA TRP A 248 5.08 16.24 -17.04
C TRP A 248 4.75 16.09 -15.56
N SER A 249 3.77 16.86 -15.10
CA SER A 249 3.26 16.87 -13.73
C SER A 249 1.74 16.76 -13.73
N MET A 250 1.18 16.13 -12.69
CA MET A 250 -0.27 16.03 -12.48
C MET A 250 -0.71 16.76 -11.20
N ARG A 251 -1.74 17.61 -11.31
CA ARG A 251 -2.32 18.40 -10.22
C ARG A 251 -3.14 17.57 -9.23
N ILE A 252 -2.55 16.55 -8.63
CA ILE A 252 -3.18 15.76 -7.56
C ILE A 252 -3.48 16.63 -6.32
N SER A 253 -2.72 17.71 -6.10
CA SER A 253 -2.97 18.66 -5.00
C SER A 253 -4.35 19.30 -5.08
N ALA A 254 -4.93 19.44 -6.29
CA ALA A 254 -6.30 19.91 -6.48
C ALA A 254 -7.34 19.03 -5.77
N TYR A 255 -7.04 17.75 -5.60
CA TYR A 255 -7.92 16.77 -4.97
C TYR A 255 -7.60 16.54 -3.49
N ALA A 256 -6.64 17.25 -2.89
CA ALA A 256 -6.12 16.95 -1.56
C ALA A 256 -7.21 16.88 -0.48
N GLN A 257 -8.17 17.82 -0.47
CA GLN A 257 -9.29 17.80 0.48
C GLN A 257 -10.22 16.61 0.24
N ARG A 258 -10.62 16.36 -1.01
CA ARG A 258 -11.49 15.24 -1.39
C ARG A 258 -10.84 13.88 -1.12
N LEU A 259 -9.53 13.78 -1.28
CA LEU A 259 -8.76 12.59 -0.92
C LEU A 259 -8.75 12.37 0.60
N LEU A 260 -8.74 13.42 1.43
CA LEU A 260 -8.89 13.27 2.88
C LEU A 260 -10.33 12.88 3.26
N ASP A 261 -11.32 13.55 2.68
CA ASP A 261 -12.73 13.31 3.00
C ASP A 261 -13.16 11.89 2.61
N GLY A 262 -12.69 11.39 1.47
CA GLY A 262 -12.95 10.02 1.03
C GLY A 262 -12.46 8.93 1.99
N LEU A 263 -11.42 9.19 2.81
CA LEU A 263 -10.96 8.22 3.83
C LEU A 263 -12.01 7.94 4.91
N GLN A 264 -12.98 8.84 5.10
CA GLN A 264 -14.07 8.68 6.07
C GLN A 264 -15.13 7.68 5.59
N ASN A 265 -15.21 7.45 4.27
CA ASN A 265 -16.29 6.69 3.63
C ASN A 265 -15.90 5.28 3.20
N ILE A 266 -14.65 4.88 3.44
CA ILE A 266 -14.10 3.56 3.04
C ILE A 266 -13.73 2.71 4.26
N ASP A 267 -13.85 1.39 4.15
CA ASP A 267 -13.50 0.41 5.18
C ASP A 267 -12.04 -0.07 5.00
N TRP A 268 -11.10 0.84 5.24
CA TRP A 268 -9.67 0.59 5.13
C TRP A 268 -9.00 0.61 6.52
N PRO A 269 -7.84 -0.05 6.72
CA PRO A 269 -7.17 -0.09 8.01
C PRO A 269 -6.77 1.31 8.48
N GLN A 270 -6.98 1.62 9.76
CA GLN A 270 -6.67 2.94 10.31
C GLN A 270 -5.21 3.37 10.09
N PRO A 271 -4.18 2.50 10.29
CA PRO A 271 -2.80 2.87 10.01
C PRO A 271 -2.55 3.33 8.56
N LEU A 272 -3.30 2.77 7.60
CA LEU A 272 -3.19 3.15 6.20
C LEU A 272 -3.86 4.50 5.94
N LYS A 273 -5.05 4.73 6.52
CA LYS A 273 -5.71 6.05 6.49
C LYS A 273 -4.84 7.12 7.14
N ASP A 274 -4.17 6.80 8.25
CA ASP A 274 -3.25 7.71 8.95
C ASP A 274 -2.03 8.01 8.07
N SER A 275 -1.44 7.00 7.42
CA SER A 275 -0.35 7.19 6.45
C SER A 275 -0.74 8.15 5.33
N GLN A 276 -1.92 7.98 4.70
CA GLN A 276 -2.39 8.91 3.67
C GLN A 276 -2.71 10.30 4.25
N THR A 277 -3.34 10.38 5.41
CA THR A 277 -3.66 11.66 6.08
C THR A 277 -2.39 12.45 6.37
N ASN A 278 -1.37 11.78 6.90
CA ASN A 278 -0.07 12.37 7.19
C ASN A 278 0.65 12.76 5.89
N TRP A 279 0.61 11.90 4.86
CA TRP A 279 1.19 12.17 3.54
C TRP A 279 0.60 13.42 2.90
N ILE A 280 -0.74 13.52 2.87
CA ILE A 280 -1.46 14.68 2.35
C ILE A 280 -1.15 15.91 3.20
N GLY A 281 -1.09 15.75 4.52
CA GLY A 281 -0.54 16.73 5.45
C GLY A 281 -1.28 18.06 5.41
N ARG A 282 -2.60 18.04 5.60
CA ARG A 282 -3.41 19.26 5.68
C ARG A 282 -3.05 20.06 6.93
N SER A 283 -2.75 21.33 6.73
CA SER A 283 -2.53 22.31 7.76
C SER A 283 -3.38 23.56 7.49
N GLN A 284 -3.93 24.15 8.54
CA GLN A 284 -4.68 25.40 8.44
C GLN A 284 -3.89 26.48 9.18
N GLY A 285 -3.64 27.59 8.50
CA GLY A 285 -2.82 28.67 9.00
C GLY A 285 -3.15 29.98 8.30
N ALA A 286 -2.16 30.87 8.25
CA ALA A 286 -2.24 32.13 7.52
C ALA A 286 -0.98 32.36 6.69
N MET A 287 -1.17 32.98 5.53
CA MET A 287 -0.10 33.72 4.87
C MET A 287 -0.01 35.09 5.52
N VAL A 288 1.21 35.54 5.83
CA VAL A 288 1.48 36.83 6.48
C VAL A 288 2.60 37.53 5.73
N SER A 289 2.41 38.81 5.41
CA SER A 289 3.37 39.64 4.71
C SER A 289 4.03 40.63 5.68
N PHE A 290 5.36 40.68 5.67
CA PHE A 290 6.16 41.61 6.44
C PHE A 290 6.90 42.57 5.48
N ASP A 291 6.69 43.87 5.62
CA ASP A 291 7.43 44.86 4.82
C ASP A 291 8.89 44.90 5.26
N VAL A 292 9.82 44.96 4.30
CA VAL A 292 11.26 45.07 4.60
C VAL A 292 11.62 46.55 4.73
N GLU A 293 12.16 46.94 5.88
CA GLU A 293 12.48 48.33 6.16
C GLU A 293 13.60 48.84 5.24
N ASN A 294 13.37 49.99 4.60
CA ASN A 294 14.27 50.62 3.62
C ASN A 294 14.38 49.91 2.25
N TYR A 295 13.56 48.89 1.99
CA TYR A 295 13.50 48.20 0.70
C TYR A 295 12.07 48.17 0.17
N ASP A 296 11.88 48.27 -1.15
CA ASP A 296 10.60 48.01 -1.80
C ASP A 296 10.42 46.49 -1.99
N ALA A 297 10.33 45.79 -0.86
CA ALA A 297 10.26 44.33 -0.80
C ALA A 297 9.40 43.88 0.39
N LYS A 298 8.81 42.70 0.26
CA LYS A 298 8.05 42.04 1.33
C LYS A 298 8.54 40.61 1.54
N ILE A 299 8.49 40.15 2.78
CA ILE A 299 8.71 38.75 3.14
C ILE A 299 7.36 38.13 3.47
N ASP A 300 6.91 37.22 2.60
CA ASP A 300 5.73 36.42 2.85
C ASP A 300 6.11 35.16 3.62
N VAL A 301 5.31 34.80 4.62
CA VAL A 301 5.50 33.58 5.43
C VAL A 301 4.18 32.85 5.63
N PHE A 302 4.25 31.52 5.57
CA PHE A 302 3.14 30.67 6.02
C PHE A 302 3.38 30.18 7.44
N THR A 303 2.39 30.37 8.32
CA THR A 303 2.42 29.85 9.69
C THR A 303 1.14 29.11 10.05
N THR A 304 1.28 28.01 10.78
CA THR A 304 0.15 27.30 11.41
C THR A 304 -0.18 27.82 12.80
N ARG A 305 0.57 28.82 13.28
CA ARG A 305 0.39 29.51 14.56
C ARG A 305 0.33 31.03 14.36
N PRO A 306 -0.57 31.55 13.49
CA PRO A 306 -0.70 33.00 13.37
C PRO A 306 -1.18 33.64 14.68
N ASP A 307 -1.79 32.85 15.59
CA ASP A 307 -2.16 33.29 16.95
C ASP A 307 -0.96 33.79 17.76
N THR A 308 0.26 33.38 17.41
CA THR A 308 1.48 33.76 18.13
C THR A 308 2.26 34.88 17.47
N ILE A 309 1.68 35.59 16.49
CA ILE A 309 2.39 36.60 15.68
C ILE A 309 3.04 37.71 16.52
N PHE A 310 2.44 38.12 17.64
CA PHE A 310 3.01 39.14 18.53
C PHE A 310 4.28 38.67 19.27
N GLY A 311 4.58 37.37 19.24
CA GLY A 311 5.81 36.80 19.76
C GLY A 311 6.95 36.76 18.74
N VAL A 312 6.75 37.27 17.52
CA VAL A 312 7.79 37.31 16.49
C VAL A 312 8.90 38.26 16.93
N SER A 313 10.13 37.75 17.04
CA SER A 313 11.31 38.55 17.41
C SER A 313 12.40 38.60 16.35
N PHE A 314 12.37 37.70 15.36
CA PHE A 314 13.21 37.75 14.17
C PHE A 314 12.56 37.00 13.01
N MET A 315 13.07 37.21 11.81
CA MET A 315 12.70 36.46 10.60
C MET A 315 13.87 35.58 10.20
N THR A 316 13.61 34.39 9.64
CA THR A 316 14.66 33.58 9.02
C THR A 316 14.30 33.23 7.59
N LEU A 317 15.22 33.51 6.66
CA LEU A 317 15.12 33.15 5.25
C LEU A 317 16.01 31.93 4.95
N ALA A 318 15.61 31.13 3.96
CA ALA A 318 16.52 30.17 3.36
C ALA A 318 17.73 30.91 2.76
N PRO A 319 18.96 30.38 2.85
CA PRO A 319 20.15 31.00 2.25
C PRO A 319 20.01 31.25 0.74
N GLU A 320 19.23 30.41 0.06
CA GLU A 320 18.95 30.50 -1.37
C GLU A 320 17.81 31.46 -1.73
N HIS A 321 17.17 32.10 -0.74
CA HIS A 321 16.01 32.95 -0.96
C HIS A 321 16.40 34.21 -1.76
N GLU A 322 15.61 34.57 -2.76
CA GLU A 322 15.96 35.63 -3.73
C GLU A 322 16.16 37.03 -3.10
N LEU A 323 15.49 37.29 -1.97
CA LEU A 323 15.68 38.54 -1.22
C LEU A 323 17.04 38.64 -0.52
N VAL A 324 17.71 37.53 -0.20
CA VAL A 324 18.98 37.55 0.56
C VAL A 324 20.00 38.44 -0.13
N ALA A 325 20.19 38.28 -1.44
CA ALA A 325 21.10 39.10 -2.23
C ALA A 325 20.67 40.58 -2.32
N LYS A 326 19.37 40.86 -2.24
CA LYS A 326 18.80 42.22 -2.37
C LYS A 326 18.88 43.03 -1.07
N ILE A 327 18.70 42.38 0.08
CA ILE A 327 18.53 43.05 1.38
C ILE A 327 19.81 43.06 2.23
N THR A 328 20.85 42.30 1.85
CA THR A 328 22.08 42.22 2.66
C THR A 328 22.87 43.53 2.62
N THR A 329 23.16 44.10 3.80
CA THR A 329 23.93 45.35 3.91
C THR A 329 25.40 45.13 3.57
N ASP A 330 26.12 46.21 3.24
CA ASP A 330 27.52 46.14 2.86
C ASP A 330 28.41 45.53 3.97
N GLU A 331 28.09 45.81 5.24
CA GLU A 331 28.83 45.29 6.39
C GLU A 331 28.66 43.79 6.61
N GLN A 332 27.52 43.22 6.21
CA GLN A 332 27.21 41.79 6.40
C GLN A 332 27.48 40.94 5.15
N ARG A 333 27.79 41.56 4.01
CA ARG A 333 27.88 40.88 2.71
C ARG A 333 28.89 39.74 2.69
N GLU A 334 30.10 39.97 3.21
CA GLU A 334 31.15 38.93 3.25
C GLU A 334 30.72 37.71 4.07
N ALA A 335 30.11 37.93 5.25
CA ALA A 335 29.64 36.84 6.12
C ALA A 335 28.46 36.08 5.50
N VAL A 336 27.51 36.79 4.88
CA VAL A 336 26.35 36.21 4.21
C VAL A 336 26.77 35.38 3.00
N GLU A 337 27.62 35.91 2.12
CA GLU A 337 28.09 35.20 0.93
C GLU A 337 28.87 33.93 1.30
N ALA A 338 29.75 34.02 2.31
CA ALA A 338 30.46 32.86 2.83
C ALA A 338 29.51 31.78 3.37
N TYR A 339 28.44 32.18 4.06
CA TYR A 339 27.44 31.26 4.60
C TYR A 339 26.57 30.62 3.50
N VAL A 340 26.14 31.39 2.50
CA VAL A 340 25.40 30.90 1.34
C VAL A 340 26.27 29.90 0.56
N GLU A 341 27.54 30.21 0.31
CA GLU A 341 28.45 29.30 -0.39
C GLU A 341 28.67 28.00 0.40
N ALA A 342 28.91 28.09 1.71
CA ALA A 342 29.07 26.92 2.58
C ALA A 342 27.81 26.05 2.60
N THR A 343 26.63 26.67 2.63
CA THR A 343 25.35 25.95 2.68
C THR A 343 25.01 25.31 1.33
N SER A 344 25.36 25.95 0.21
CA SER A 344 25.14 25.41 -1.15
C SER A 344 25.87 24.09 -1.42
N LYS A 345 26.94 23.81 -0.65
CA LYS A 345 27.74 22.58 -0.72
C LYS A 345 27.10 21.40 0.03
N ARG A 346 26.03 21.65 0.81
CA ARG A 346 25.31 20.65 1.61
C ARG A 346 23.95 20.38 0.97
N SER A 347 23.52 19.12 0.95
CA SER A 347 22.15 18.81 0.51
C SER A 347 21.12 19.26 1.57
N GLU A 348 19.87 19.53 1.16
CA GLU A 348 18.78 19.80 2.13
C GLU A 348 18.66 18.68 3.17
N ARG A 349 18.94 17.42 2.81
CA ARG A 349 18.97 16.31 3.77
C ARG A 349 20.10 16.45 4.78
N ASP A 350 21.30 16.83 4.35
CA ASP A 350 22.44 17.03 5.26
C ASP A 350 22.19 18.22 6.20
N ARG A 351 21.38 19.19 5.77
CA ARG A 351 20.89 20.30 6.62
C ARG A 351 19.82 19.82 7.60
N MET A 352 18.85 19.01 7.15
CA MET A 352 17.79 18.45 8.00
C MET A 352 18.30 17.39 8.99
N ALA A 353 19.34 16.63 8.64
CA ALA A 353 19.94 15.60 9.48
C ALA A 353 20.84 16.18 10.58
N ASP A 354 21.39 17.37 10.36
CA ASP A 354 22.25 18.09 11.30
C ASP A 354 21.46 19.04 12.20
N VAL A 355 20.33 18.55 12.73
CA VAL A 355 19.43 19.30 13.63
C VAL A 355 20.09 19.74 14.95
N LYS A 356 21.32 19.28 15.23
CA LYS A 356 22.05 19.64 16.46
C LYS A 356 22.91 20.89 16.29
N THR A 357 23.25 21.26 15.06
CA THR A 357 24.13 22.41 14.80
C THR A 357 23.29 23.61 14.45
N ILE A 358 23.13 24.54 15.40
CA ILE A 358 22.43 25.81 15.16
C ILE A 358 23.39 26.71 14.39
N SER A 359 22.98 27.18 13.21
CA SER A 359 23.79 28.07 12.38
C SER A 359 22.93 29.12 11.68
N GLY A 360 23.49 30.30 11.44
CA GLY A 360 22.82 31.39 10.75
C GLY A 360 23.63 32.68 10.77
N VAL A 361 23.27 33.61 9.89
CA VAL A 361 23.93 34.92 9.74
C VAL A 361 22.89 36.03 9.64
N PHE A 362 23.15 37.15 10.31
CA PHE A 362 22.30 38.34 10.24
C PHE A 362 22.54 39.07 8.92
N THR A 363 21.49 39.45 8.20
CA THR A 363 21.62 40.11 6.90
C THR A 363 21.95 41.60 7.00
N GLY A 364 21.78 42.19 8.19
CA GLY A 364 21.84 43.65 8.38
C GLY A 364 20.50 44.35 8.16
N ALA A 365 19.53 43.67 7.56
CA ALA A 365 18.19 44.21 7.28
C ALA A 365 17.17 43.85 8.37
N TYR A 366 16.11 44.66 8.43
CA TYR A 366 15.00 44.49 9.34
C TYR A 366 13.69 44.39 8.56
N ALA A 367 12.79 43.55 9.03
CA ALA A 367 11.38 43.56 8.62
C ALA A 367 10.56 44.33 9.66
N LEU A 368 9.39 44.80 9.25
CA LEU A 368 8.43 45.48 10.12
C LEU A 368 7.34 44.49 10.54
N HIS A 369 7.18 44.32 11.85
CA HIS A 369 6.10 43.48 12.37
C HIS A 369 4.73 44.08 11.95
N PRO A 370 3.82 43.31 11.31
CA PRO A 370 2.65 43.86 10.63
C PRO A 370 1.68 44.61 11.56
N PHE A 371 1.50 44.12 12.80
CA PHE A 371 0.62 44.79 13.77
C PHE A 371 1.28 45.88 14.62
N THR A 372 2.56 45.72 15.00
CA THR A 372 3.21 46.61 15.97
C THR A 372 4.12 47.66 15.32
N GLY A 373 4.53 47.45 14.06
CA GLY A 373 5.51 48.27 13.36
C GLY A 373 6.93 48.18 13.90
N LYS A 374 7.19 47.30 14.88
CA LYS A 374 8.54 47.11 15.45
C LYS A 374 9.47 46.46 14.42
N GLN A 375 10.72 46.91 14.41
CA GLN A 375 11.79 46.28 13.65
C GLN A 375 12.06 44.87 14.20
N VAL A 376 12.11 43.89 13.30
CA VAL A 376 12.51 42.51 13.59
C VAL A 376 13.70 42.15 12.68
N PRO A 377 14.86 41.75 13.22
CA PRO A 377 16.04 41.44 12.41
C PRO A 377 15.80 40.26 11.48
N ILE A 378 16.34 40.34 10.26
CA ILE A 378 16.24 39.28 9.26
C ILE A 378 17.55 38.48 9.26
N TRP A 379 17.43 37.17 9.46
CA TRP A 379 18.53 36.21 9.45
C TRP A 379 18.40 35.25 8.26
N ILE A 380 19.51 34.63 7.89
CA ILE A 380 19.52 33.42 7.06
C ILE A 380 19.93 32.22 7.91
N GLY A 381 19.31 31.06 7.67
CA GLY A 381 19.57 29.86 8.46
C GLY A 381 19.29 28.57 7.68
N ASP A 382 20.15 27.58 7.85
CA ASP A 382 20.12 26.32 7.10
C ASP A 382 18.91 25.43 7.44
N TYR A 383 18.23 25.66 8.56
CA TYR A 383 17.00 24.95 8.93
C TYR A 383 15.75 25.41 8.15
N VAL A 384 15.82 26.54 7.42
CA VAL A 384 14.74 27.03 6.54
C VAL A 384 15.04 26.62 5.10
N LEU A 385 14.09 25.93 4.46
CA LEU A 385 14.25 25.38 3.12
C LEU A 385 13.52 26.25 2.09
N ALA A 386 14.21 26.66 1.02
CA ALA A 386 13.61 27.44 -0.05
C ALA A 386 12.45 26.70 -0.75
N SER A 387 12.51 25.37 -0.76
CA SER A 387 11.51 24.48 -1.36
C SER A 387 10.25 24.26 -0.49
N TYR A 388 10.21 24.80 0.73
CA TYR A 388 9.12 24.58 1.69
C TYR A 388 8.47 25.90 2.15
N GLY A 389 7.14 25.95 2.10
CA GLY A 389 6.39 27.18 2.37
C GLY A 389 6.76 28.25 1.34
N THR A 390 7.14 29.42 1.81
CA THR A 390 7.63 30.56 1.00
C THR A 390 9.16 30.65 0.98
N GLY A 391 9.88 29.69 1.59
CA GLY A 391 11.32 29.83 1.82
C GLY A 391 11.69 30.83 2.94
N ALA A 392 10.69 31.28 3.71
CA ALA A 392 10.84 32.21 4.82
C ALA A 392 9.93 31.78 6.00
N VAL A 393 10.38 32.04 7.23
CA VAL A 393 9.60 31.81 8.45
C VAL A 393 9.63 33.02 9.36
N MET A 394 8.49 33.32 10.01
CA MET A 394 8.46 34.19 11.18
C MET A 394 8.87 33.37 12.38
N ALA A 395 9.90 33.80 13.11
CA ALA A 395 10.40 33.06 14.25
C ALA A 395 9.72 33.55 15.52
N VAL A 396 9.12 32.63 16.28
CA VAL A 396 8.39 32.90 17.53
C VAL A 396 9.03 32.10 18.67
N PRO A 397 10.15 32.57 19.24
CA PRO A 397 10.94 31.80 20.22
C PRO A 397 10.17 31.34 21.45
N CYS A 398 9.19 32.11 21.93
CA CYS A 398 8.40 31.67 23.08
C CYS A 398 7.48 30.48 22.77
N GLY A 399 7.16 30.23 21.49
CA GLY A 399 6.16 29.27 21.02
C GLY A 399 6.66 28.12 20.15
N ASP A 400 7.91 28.17 19.67
CA ASP A 400 8.57 27.11 18.88
C ASP A 400 9.98 26.84 19.43
N GLN A 401 10.31 25.57 19.66
CA GLN A 401 11.57 25.19 20.29
C GLN A 401 12.80 25.44 19.39
N ARG A 402 12.66 25.32 18.06
CA ARG A 402 13.79 25.60 17.15
C ARG A 402 14.08 27.09 17.12
N ASP A 403 13.04 27.91 17.10
CA ASP A 403 13.18 29.37 17.17
C ASP A 403 13.76 29.80 18.52
N TYR A 404 13.39 29.12 19.61
CA TYR A 404 13.94 29.33 20.94
C TYR A 404 15.43 29.02 21.02
N ASP A 405 15.83 27.86 20.51
CA ASP A 405 17.22 27.43 20.53
C ASP A 405 18.09 28.38 19.68
N PHE A 406 17.58 28.80 18.52
CA PHE A 406 18.23 29.81 17.67
C PHE A 406 18.36 31.16 18.39
N ALA A 407 17.27 31.64 19.00
CA ALA A 407 17.28 32.89 19.76
C ALA A 407 18.28 32.86 20.93
N LYS A 408 18.33 31.76 21.68
CA LYS A 408 19.29 31.56 22.77
C LYS A 408 20.73 31.53 22.27
N HIS A 409 20.99 30.87 21.15
CA HIS A 409 22.32 30.77 20.57
C HIS A 409 22.87 32.14 20.13
N PHE A 410 22.05 32.96 19.49
CA PHE A 410 22.44 34.27 18.95
C PHE A 410 22.12 35.46 19.87
N GLY A 411 21.55 35.21 21.06
CA GLY A 411 21.21 36.25 22.03
C GLY A 411 20.07 37.17 21.58
N LEU A 412 19.09 36.64 20.85
CA LEU A 412 17.92 37.36 20.37
C LEU A 412 16.80 37.39 21.43
N ASP A 413 15.90 38.37 21.32
CA ASP A 413 14.79 38.55 22.24
C ASP A 413 13.79 37.38 22.17
N ILE A 414 13.25 37.00 23.34
CA ILE A 414 12.24 35.93 23.49
C ILE A 414 11.01 36.53 24.19
N PRO A 415 10.16 37.28 23.47
CA PRO A 415 8.98 37.92 24.05
C PRO A 415 7.94 36.87 24.46
N ASN A 416 7.56 36.82 25.74
CA ASN A 416 6.53 35.90 26.21
C ASN A 416 5.13 36.43 25.90
N ILE A 417 4.33 35.67 25.15
CA ILE A 417 2.95 36.01 24.79
C ILE A 417 1.90 35.06 25.40
N PHE A 418 2.29 34.26 26.39
CA PHE A 418 1.41 33.30 27.03
C PHE A 418 1.16 33.70 28.49
N ALA A 419 -0.12 33.83 28.86
CA ALA A 419 -0.49 34.15 30.24
C ALA A 419 -0.10 32.99 31.17
N ASP A 420 0.57 33.31 32.28
CA ASP A 420 0.92 32.37 33.36
C ASP A 420 1.78 31.16 32.90
N VAL A 421 2.55 31.30 31.83
CA VAL A 421 3.47 30.27 31.32
C VAL A 421 4.91 30.72 31.46
N ASP A 422 5.74 29.87 32.08
CA ASP A 422 7.19 30.07 32.16
C ASP A 422 7.88 29.51 30.90
N ILE A 423 8.71 30.36 30.28
CA ILE A 423 9.51 30.04 29.09
C ILE A 423 11.02 30.26 29.34
N SER A 424 11.44 30.32 30.60
CA SER A 424 12.83 30.62 30.98
C SER A 424 13.82 29.52 30.56
N GLU A 425 13.37 28.26 30.54
CA GLU A 425 14.17 27.09 30.18
C GLU A 425 13.91 26.59 28.76
N LYS A 426 12.67 26.66 28.26
CA LYS A 426 12.25 26.13 26.94
C LYS A 426 11.06 26.86 26.34
N ALA A 427 10.80 26.66 25.06
CA ALA A 427 9.60 27.17 24.40
C ALA A 427 8.33 26.47 24.89
N ASN A 428 7.19 27.12 24.70
CA ASN A 428 5.87 26.55 24.95
C ASN A 428 5.13 26.26 23.63
N ASP A 429 5.17 25.00 23.20
CA ASP A 429 4.54 24.49 21.98
C ASP A 429 3.07 24.06 22.18
N VAL A 430 2.57 24.09 23.41
CA VAL A 430 1.22 23.65 23.78
C VAL A 430 0.16 24.63 23.24
N LYS A 431 -0.88 24.09 22.60
CA LYS A 431 -1.98 24.89 22.01
C LYS A 431 -3.20 25.00 22.92
N ASP A 432 -3.56 23.90 23.59
CA ASP A 432 -4.79 23.83 24.38
C ASP A 432 -4.56 24.26 25.84
N GLY A 433 -5.57 24.91 26.44
CA GLY A 433 -5.54 25.32 27.85
C GLY A 433 -4.78 26.62 28.14
N ILE A 434 -4.18 27.26 27.12
CA ILE A 434 -3.38 28.47 27.26
C ILE A 434 -4.14 29.69 26.73
N LYS A 435 -3.95 30.83 27.39
CA LYS A 435 -4.44 32.14 26.95
C LYS A 435 -3.29 32.99 26.45
N LEU A 436 -3.55 33.75 25.39
CA LEU A 436 -2.62 34.73 24.86
C LEU A 436 -2.57 35.96 25.78
N ALA A 437 -1.39 36.54 25.89
CA ALA A 437 -1.08 37.77 26.61
C ALA A 437 -0.05 38.59 25.83
N ASN A 438 0.13 39.86 26.17
CA ASN A 438 1.07 40.77 25.50
C ASN A 438 0.87 40.82 23.97
N SER A 439 -0.37 40.62 23.52
CA SER A 439 -0.74 40.40 22.12
C SER A 439 -1.92 41.27 21.68
N ASP A 440 -2.10 42.43 22.33
CA ASP A 440 -3.10 43.46 21.99
C ASP A 440 -4.52 42.87 21.85
N PHE A 441 -5.10 42.89 20.64
CA PHE A 441 -6.45 42.40 20.38
C PHE A 441 -6.62 40.88 20.56
N LEU A 442 -5.52 40.14 20.76
CA LEU A 442 -5.54 38.71 21.08
C LEU A 442 -5.51 38.43 22.59
N ASP A 443 -5.32 39.44 23.44
CA ASP A 443 -5.20 39.25 24.88
C ASP A 443 -6.42 38.54 25.49
N GLY A 444 -6.15 37.53 26.32
CA GLY A 444 -7.14 36.71 27.01
C GLY A 444 -7.85 35.67 26.12
N LEU A 445 -7.59 35.64 24.81
CA LEU A 445 -8.15 34.64 23.91
C LEU A 445 -7.42 33.30 24.03
N ASN A 446 -8.15 32.21 23.79
CA ASN A 446 -7.55 30.88 23.61
C ASN A 446 -7.11 30.66 22.15
N TYR A 447 -6.30 29.63 21.90
CA TYR A 447 -5.81 29.27 20.57
C TYR A 447 -6.89 29.30 19.48
N LYS A 448 -8.02 28.59 19.66
CA LYS A 448 -9.06 28.47 18.62
C LYS A 448 -9.70 29.81 18.25
N LYS A 449 -9.94 30.68 19.24
CA LYS A 449 -10.52 32.01 19.00
C LYS A 449 -9.45 32.97 18.48
N GLY A 450 -8.23 32.92 19.03
CA GLY A 450 -7.08 33.71 18.58
C GLY A 450 -6.76 33.49 17.12
N MET A 451 -6.69 32.23 16.66
CA MET A 451 -6.51 31.85 15.25
C MET A 451 -7.53 32.52 14.31
N LYS A 452 -8.82 32.48 14.65
CA LYS A 452 -9.86 33.11 13.82
C LYS A 452 -9.75 34.64 13.83
N THR A 453 -9.49 35.22 15.00
CA THR A 453 -9.40 36.67 15.18
C THR A 453 -8.19 37.26 14.45
N VAL A 454 -7.02 36.63 14.54
CA VAL A 454 -5.81 37.13 13.86
C VAL A 454 -5.92 37.00 12.35
N ILE A 455 -6.49 35.90 11.82
CA ILE A 455 -6.71 35.75 10.38
C ILE A 455 -7.64 36.86 9.88
N TYR A 456 -8.75 37.11 10.58
CA TYR A 456 -9.66 38.20 10.24
C TYR A 456 -8.97 39.58 10.24
N GLU A 457 -8.13 39.87 11.24
CA GLU A 457 -7.41 41.15 11.30
C GLU A 457 -6.28 41.26 10.26
N LEU A 458 -5.63 40.16 9.88
CA LEU A 458 -4.67 40.10 8.77
C LEU A 458 -5.36 40.46 7.44
N GLU A 459 -6.50 39.84 7.14
CA GLU A 459 -7.27 40.05 5.91
C GLU A 459 -7.80 41.49 5.83
N LYS A 460 -8.41 41.95 6.93
CA LYS A 460 -8.98 43.30 7.03
C LYS A 460 -7.97 44.41 6.81
N ARG A 461 -6.72 44.22 7.23
CA ARG A 461 -5.65 45.21 7.14
C ARG A 461 -4.72 45.01 5.94
N GLY A 462 -4.92 43.94 5.16
CA GLY A 462 -4.09 43.63 4.00
C GLY A 462 -2.68 43.14 4.35
N PHE A 463 -2.48 42.58 5.55
CA PHE A 463 -1.19 42.02 5.99
C PHE A 463 -1.07 40.52 5.77
N GLY A 464 -2.11 39.87 5.25
CA GLY A 464 -2.14 38.44 5.06
C GLY A 464 -3.56 37.91 4.87
N TYR A 465 -3.69 36.59 4.74
CA TYR A 465 -4.97 35.91 4.59
C TYR A 465 -4.94 34.47 5.12
N GLY A 466 -6.11 33.93 5.47
CA GLY A 466 -6.23 32.54 5.90
C GLY A 466 -5.89 31.59 4.74
N LYS A 467 -4.97 30.64 4.97
CA LYS A 467 -4.56 29.67 3.94
C LYS A 467 -4.63 28.25 4.49
N ILE A 468 -5.26 27.36 3.72
CA ILE A 468 -5.11 25.92 3.92
C ILE A 468 -3.91 25.51 3.07
N ASN A 469 -2.96 24.82 3.69
CA ASN A 469 -1.77 24.32 3.02
C ASN A 469 -1.72 22.79 3.14
N TYR A 470 -1.26 22.13 2.08
CA TYR A 470 -1.08 20.69 2.04
C TYR A 470 0.40 20.37 1.87
N ARG A 471 0.86 19.29 2.50
CA ARG A 471 2.20 18.74 2.27
C ARG A 471 2.29 18.02 0.93
N LEU A 472 1.17 17.46 0.45
CA LEU A 472 1.08 16.84 -0.85
C LEU A 472 1.56 17.80 -1.94
N ARG A 473 2.45 17.31 -2.80
CA ARG A 473 2.90 18.00 -4.00
C ARG A 473 2.27 17.37 -5.23
N ASP A 474 2.27 18.11 -6.32
CA ASP A 474 1.88 17.58 -7.62
C ASP A 474 2.80 16.44 -8.05
N ALA A 475 2.22 15.45 -8.73
CA ALA A 475 2.89 14.20 -9.00
C ALA A 475 3.74 14.32 -10.28
N VAL A 476 5.06 14.15 -10.15
CA VAL A 476 5.97 14.09 -11.31
C VAL A 476 5.70 12.80 -12.10
N PHE A 477 5.25 12.98 -13.33
CA PHE A 477 4.69 11.94 -14.20
C PHE A 477 5.61 11.54 -15.36
N SER A 478 6.77 12.17 -15.53
CA SER A 478 7.75 11.74 -16.53
C SER A 478 8.77 10.77 -15.95
N ARG A 479 9.21 9.79 -16.76
CA ARG A 479 10.36 8.93 -16.49
C ARG A 479 11.27 8.90 -17.71
N GLN A 480 12.57 9.07 -17.48
CA GLN A 480 13.59 8.99 -18.52
C GLN A 480 14.00 7.53 -18.71
N ARG A 481 13.05 6.70 -19.16
CA ARG A 481 13.18 5.25 -19.28
C ARG A 481 12.61 4.77 -20.60
N TYR A 482 13.07 3.62 -21.06
CA TYR A 482 12.52 2.90 -22.20
C TYR A 482 11.29 2.08 -21.81
N TRP A 483 11.37 1.26 -20.75
CA TRP A 483 10.33 0.27 -20.42
C TRP A 483 9.18 0.85 -19.58
N GLY A 484 8.40 1.74 -20.20
CA GLY A 484 7.19 2.35 -19.66
C GLY A 484 6.20 2.73 -20.76
N GLU A 485 5.01 3.19 -20.39
CA GLU A 485 3.98 3.57 -21.34
C GLU A 485 4.38 4.87 -22.10
N PRO A 486 4.36 4.92 -23.44
CA PRO A 486 4.66 6.13 -24.18
C PRO A 486 3.60 7.21 -24.00
N PHE A 487 4.02 8.47 -23.93
CA PHE A 487 3.10 9.60 -24.01
C PHE A 487 2.54 9.75 -25.43
N PRO A 488 1.22 9.97 -25.61
CA PRO A 488 0.63 10.23 -26.92
C PRO A 488 0.79 11.71 -27.31
N VAL A 489 2.04 12.20 -27.32
CA VAL A 489 2.37 13.63 -27.46
C VAL A 489 3.43 13.86 -28.52
N TYR A 490 3.19 14.84 -29.39
CA TYR A 490 4.20 15.42 -30.28
C TYR A 490 4.37 16.92 -29.99
N TYR A 491 5.50 17.48 -30.39
CA TYR A 491 5.81 18.89 -30.13
C TYR A 491 5.79 19.72 -31.42
N LYS A 492 4.92 20.73 -31.47
CA LYS A 492 4.84 21.72 -32.55
C LYS A 492 5.24 23.08 -32.00
N ASN A 493 6.31 23.67 -32.53
CA ASN A 493 6.88 24.95 -32.04
C ASN A 493 7.16 24.94 -30.52
N GLY A 494 7.63 23.79 -29.99
CA GLY A 494 7.87 23.61 -28.56
C GLY A 494 6.62 23.39 -27.69
N MET A 495 5.42 23.48 -28.27
CA MET A 495 4.16 23.26 -27.55
C MET A 495 3.69 21.80 -27.66
N PRO A 496 3.28 21.16 -26.54
CA PRO A 496 2.79 19.80 -26.57
C PRO A 496 1.42 19.73 -27.26
N GLN A 497 1.28 18.78 -28.17
CA GLN A 497 0.05 18.46 -28.87
C GLN A 497 -0.34 17.01 -28.60
N MET A 498 -1.60 16.76 -28.26
CA MET A 498 -2.11 15.41 -28.04
C MET A 498 -2.40 14.74 -29.38
N ILE A 499 -2.00 13.48 -29.53
CA ILE A 499 -2.41 12.64 -30.64
C ILE A 499 -3.88 12.25 -30.44
N GLU A 500 -4.70 12.33 -31.50
CA GLU A 500 -6.12 12.01 -31.39
C GLU A 500 -6.35 10.56 -30.96
N ALA A 501 -7.35 10.33 -30.10
CA ALA A 501 -7.65 9.03 -29.50
C ALA A 501 -7.83 7.88 -30.53
N LYS A 502 -8.32 8.19 -31.73
CA LYS A 502 -8.53 7.22 -32.82
C LYS A 502 -7.23 6.63 -33.38
N HIS A 503 -6.09 7.27 -33.15
CA HIS A 503 -4.76 6.84 -33.61
C HIS A 503 -3.95 6.12 -32.53
N LEU A 504 -4.52 5.94 -31.34
CA LEU A 504 -3.89 5.17 -30.27
C LEU A 504 -4.00 3.66 -30.52
N PRO A 505 -3.03 2.85 -30.07
CA PRO A 505 -1.90 3.22 -29.21
C PRO A 505 -0.67 3.74 -29.97
N ILE A 506 0.10 4.62 -29.31
CA ILE A 506 1.50 4.87 -29.68
C ILE A 506 2.35 3.79 -29.02
N VAL A 507 2.94 2.92 -29.85
CA VAL A 507 3.68 1.73 -29.40
C VAL A 507 5.15 2.05 -29.20
N LEU A 508 5.79 1.52 -28.17
CA LEU A 508 7.24 1.65 -27.97
C LEU A 508 8.03 1.23 -29.22
N PRO A 509 9.05 1.98 -29.65
CA PRO A 509 9.86 1.64 -30.81
C PRO A 509 10.96 0.65 -30.41
N GLU A 510 11.60 0.04 -31.40
CA GLU A 510 12.90 -0.60 -31.19
C GLU A 510 13.97 0.47 -30.95
N VAL A 511 14.94 0.18 -30.07
CA VAL A 511 16.07 1.07 -29.77
C VAL A 511 17.38 0.28 -29.77
N GLU A 512 18.47 0.90 -30.23
CA GLU A 512 19.80 0.28 -30.19
C GLU A 512 20.28 0.07 -28.75
N LYS A 513 19.97 1.02 -27.86
CA LYS A 513 20.44 1.06 -26.47
C LYS A 513 19.30 1.49 -25.54
N TYR A 514 19.21 0.82 -24.38
CA TYR A 514 18.26 1.13 -23.31
C TYR A 514 18.76 2.18 -22.31
N LEU A 515 19.97 2.72 -22.53
CA LEU A 515 20.56 3.79 -21.73
C LEU A 515 20.25 5.16 -22.35
N PRO A 516 20.34 6.26 -21.57
CA PRO A 516 20.31 7.61 -22.11
C PRO A 516 21.30 7.81 -23.27
N THR A 517 20.97 8.71 -24.19
CA THR A 517 21.86 9.08 -25.30
C THR A 517 23.13 9.79 -24.79
N GLU A 518 24.16 9.91 -25.62
CA GLU A 518 25.41 10.61 -25.26
C GLU A 518 25.18 12.10 -24.91
N ASP A 519 24.19 12.75 -25.54
CA ASP A 519 23.77 14.12 -25.24
C ASP A 519 22.78 14.21 -24.05
N GLY A 520 22.51 13.09 -23.38
CA GLY A 520 21.76 13.04 -22.11
C GLY A 520 20.24 13.02 -22.25
N LYS A 521 19.70 12.71 -23.43
CA LYS A 521 18.26 12.49 -23.65
C LYS A 521 17.82 11.13 -23.09
N PRO A 522 16.51 10.95 -22.81
CA PRO A 522 15.97 9.65 -22.39
C PRO A 522 16.27 8.53 -23.41
N PRO A 523 16.14 7.25 -23.01
CA PRO A 523 16.42 6.11 -23.89
C PRO A 523 15.69 6.11 -25.24
N LEU A 524 14.46 6.64 -25.31
CA LEU A 524 13.73 6.78 -26.59
C LEU A 524 14.40 7.74 -27.57
N GLY A 525 15.32 8.59 -27.12
CA GLY A 525 16.17 9.40 -27.99
C GLY A 525 17.13 8.57 -28.86
N ASN A 526 17.32 7.28 -28.59
CA ASN A 526 18.09 6.37 -29.44
C ASN A 526 17.23 5.70 -30.54
N ALA A 527 15.92 5.98 -30.63
CA ALA A 527 15.06 5.41 -31.66
C ALA A 527 15.29 6.09 -33.02
N GLU A 528 15.33 5.32 -34.11
CA GLU A 528 15.41 5.86 -35.49
C GLU A 528 14.04 6.24 -36.06
N VAL A 529 12.97 5.61 -35.55
CA VAL A 529 11.58 5.79 -35.98
C VAL A 529 10.75 6.25 -34.78
N TRP A 530 10.71 7.57 -34.55
CA TRP A 530 10.03 8.18 -33.40
C TRP A 530 9.59 9.64 -33.66
N ALA A 531 9.04 9.89 -34.85
CA ALA A 531 8.45 11.18 -35.22
C ALA A 531 6.98 11.00 -35.60
N TRP A 532 6.14 12.01 -35.37
CA TRP A 532 4.72 11.99 -35.71
C TRP A 532 4.45 12.73 -37.01
N ASN A 533 3.91 12.05 -38.01
CA ASN A 533 3.41 12.68 -39.23
C ASN A 533 1.93 13.01 -39.07
N THR A 534 1.59 14.31 -39.11
CA THR A 534 0.22 14.80 -38.93
C THR A 534 -0.69 14.61 -40.16
N GLU A 535 -0.13 14.39 -41.34
CA GLU A 535 -0.91 14.15 -42.57
C GLU A 535 -1.30 12.66 -42.71
N THR A 536 -0.37 11.75 -42.44
CA THR A 536 -0.62 10.30 -42.49
C THR A 536 -1.14 9.75 -41.18
N ALA A 537 -0.96 10.47 -40.07
CA ALA A 537 -1.28 10.06 -38.71
C ALA A 537 -0.56 8.76 -38.29
N GLU A 538 0.75 8.70 -38.56
CA GLU A 538 1.60 7.56 -38.30
C GLU A 538 2.93 7.98 -37.65
N VAL A 539 3.55 7.04 -36.93
CA VAL A 539 4.93 7.19 -36.46
C VAL A 539 5.89 6.89 -37.61
N VAL A 540 6.77 7.85 -37.93
CA VAL A 540 7.70 7.82 -39.06
C VAL A 540 9.15 8.02 -38.61
N SER A 541 10.09 7.88 -39.55
CA SER A 541 11.53 8.11 -39.31
C SER A 541 11.81 9.53 -38.83
N ASN A 542 12.75 9.66 -37.88
CA ASN A 542 13.21 10.95 -37.36
C ASN A 542 13.88 11.82 -38.42
N ASP A 543 14.41 11.24 -39.50
CA ASP A 543 15.03 11.97 -40.61
C ASP A 543 14.02 12.80 -41.41
N LEU A 544 12.72 12.52 -41.24
CA LEU A 544 11.64 13.22 -41.92
C LEU A 544 11.12 14.43 -41.14
N ILE A 545 11.65 14.74 -39.96
CA ILE A 545 11.20 15.88 -39.14
C ILE A 545 11.47 17.19 -39.89
N ASP A 546 10.39 17.86 -40.29
CA ASP A 546 10.40 19.16 -40.97
C ASP A 546 9.84 20.30 -40.10
N ASN A 547 9.19 19.97 -38.98
CA ASN A 547 8.44 20.89 -38.11
C ASN A 547 7.27 21.62 -38.81
N GLU A 548 6.77 21.09 -39.92
CA GLU A 548 5.59 21.55 -40.65
C GLU A 548 4.50 20.47 -40.67
N THR A 549 4.86 19.27 -41.11
CA THR A 549 3.98 18.10 -41.21
C THR A 549 4.44 16.96 -40.31
N VAL A 550 5.75 16.85 -40.06
CA VAL A 550 6.38 15.82 -39.24
C VAL A 550 7.07 16.47 -38.03
N PHE A 551 6.71 15.99 -36.84
CA PHE A 551 7.11 16.59 -35.56
C PHE A 551 7.77 15.57 -34.63
N PRO A 552 8.68 15.99 -33.73
CA PRO A 552 9.26 15.09 -32.74
C PRO A 552 8.21 14.62 -31.71
N LEU A 553 8.26 13.33 -31.35
CA LEU A 553 7.48 12.74 -30.26
C LEU A 553 8.14 12.97 -28.89
N GLU A 554 7.32 12.87 -27.84
CA GLU A 554 7.81 12.83 -26.45
C GLU A 554 8.78 11.66 -26.24
N LEU A 555 9.89 11.93 -25.54
CA LEU A 555 10.98 10.97 -25.30
C LEU A 555 10.92 10.34 -23.91
N ASN A 556 10.15 10.92 -22.98
CA ASN A 556 9.89 10.32 -21.69
C ASN A 556 8.81 9.22 -21.82
N THR A 557 8.74 8.35 -20.81
CA THR A 557 7.65 7.40 -20.60
C THR A 557 6.91 7.72 -19.30
N MET A 558 5.68 7.23 -19.16
CA MET A 558 4.88 7.38 -17.95
C MET A 558 5.42 6.46 -16.83
N PRO A 559 5.23 6.79 -15.54
CA PRO A 559 5.64 5.96 -14.43
C PRO A 559 4.87 4.64 -14.37
N GLY A 560 5.46 3.63 -13.72
CA GLY A 560 4.81 2.32 -13.53
C GLY A 560 3.47 2.40 -12.78
N TRP A 561 3.22 3.46 -12.01
CA TRP A 561 1.93 3.64 -11.36
C TRP A 561 0.80 4.09 -12.30
N ALA A 562 1.10 4.55 -13.52
CA ALA A 562 0.10 5.01 -14.48
C ALA A 562 -0.89 3.89 -14.85
N GLY A 563 -0.37 2.76 -15.35
CA GLY A 563 -1.17 1.58 -15.68
C GLY A 563 -1.87 0.96 -14.47
N SER A 564 -1.24 0.97 -13.29
CA SER A 564 -1.84 0.41 -12.07
C SER A 564 -2.84 1.33 -11.37
N SER A 565 -2.99 2.59 -11.77
CA SER A 565 -3.97 3.50 -11.15
C SER A 565 -5.43 3.25 -11.59
N TRP A 566 -5.69 2.36 -12.55
CA TRP A 566 -7.04 2.13 -13.08
C TRP A 566 -7.37 0.69 -13.50
N TYR A 567 -6.43 -0.25 -13.36
CA TYR A 567 -6.57 -1.65 -13.81
C TYR A 567 -7.79 -2.39 -13.27
N PHE A 568 -8.23 -2.05 -12.06
CA PHE A 568 -9.45 -2.58 -11.44
C PHE A 568 -10.72 -2.24 -12.24
N ASN A 569 -10.75 -1.11 -12.94
CA ASN A 569 -11.83 -0.79 -13.85
C ASN A 569 -11.73 -1.66 -15.11
N ARG A 570 -10.51 -1.84 -15.66
CA ARG A 570 -10.32 -2.60 -16.91
C ARG A 570 -10.75 -4.05 -16.79
N TYR A 571 -10.57 -4.69 -15.63
CA TYR A 571 -11.00 -6.06 -15.42
C TYR A 571 -12.52 -6.27 -15.59
N MET A 572 -13.33 -5.23 -15.43
CA MET A 572 -14.78 -5.31 -15.64
C MET A 572 -15.13 -5.61 -17.11
N ASP A 573 -14.25 -5.25 -18.05
CA ASP A 573 -14.46 -5.39 -19.49
C ASP A 573 -13.12 -5.44 -20.27
N SER A 574 -12.24 -6.37 -19.91
CA SER A 574 -10.83 -6.36 -20.32
C SER A 574 -10.58 -6.55 -21.81
N THR A 575 -11.53 -7.14 -22.54
CA THR A 575 -11.43 -7.44 -23.98
C THR A 575 -12.08 -6.40 -24.87
N ASN A 576 -12.60 -5.30 -24.32
CA ASN A 576 -13.28 -4.26 -25.11
C ASN A 576 -12.26 -3.36 -25.83
N GLU A 577 -12.21 -3.45 -27.15
CA GLU A 577 -11.26 -2.67 -27.98
C GLU A 577 -11.77 -1.25 -28.33
N GLY A 578 -13.09 -1.04 -28.23
CA GLY A 578 -13.78 0.19 -28.63
C GLY A 578 -13.92 1.21 -27.51
N GLU A 579 -13.98 0.76 -26.25
CA GLU A 579 -14.16 1.60 -25.06
C GLU A 579 -13.19 1.19 -23.94
N PHE A 580 -12.85 2.13 -23.06
CA PHE A 580 -11.95 1.86 -21.94
C PHE A 580 -12.56 0.82 -20.97
N VAL A 581 -13.86 0.95 -20.68
CA VAL A 581 -14.74 -0.02 -20.04
C VAL A 581 -16.17 0.32 -20.47
N SER A 582 -17.00 -0.67 -20.81
CA SER A 582 -18.40 -0.41 -21.17
C SER A 582 -19.23 0.13 -20.01
N LYS A 583 -20.24 0.94 -20.36
CA LYS A 583 -21.19 1.50 -19.39
C LYS A 583 -21.92 0.41 -18.62
N GLU A 584 -22.33 -0.66 -19.31
CA GLU A 584 -23.00 -1.81 -18.71
C GLU A 584 -22.14 -2.49 -17.64
N ALA A 585 -20.83 -2.66 -17.93
CA ALA A 585 -19.91 -3.31 -17.00
C ALA A 585 -19.64 -2.45 -15.75
N VAL A 586 -19.41 -1.14 -15.90
CA VAL A 586 -19.18 -0.25 -14.75
C VAL A 586 -20.45 -0.05 -13.93
N ASP A 587 -21.64 0.01 -14.54
CA ASP A 587 -22.90 0.15 -13.81
C ASP A 587 -23.26 -1.14 -13.04
N TYR A 588 -22.85 -2.30 -13.54
CA TYR A 588 -23.03 -3.60 -12.88
C TYR A 588 -22.00 -3.83 -11.74
N TRP A 589 -20.70 -3.78 -12.05
CA TRP A 589 -19.64 -4.08 -11.09
C TRP A 589 -19.31 -2.93 -10.14
N LYS A 590 -19.44 -1.68 -10.60
CA LYS A 590 -19.15 -0.45 -9.85
C LYS A 590 -17.74 -0.45 -9.23
N GLU A 591 -17.62 -0.46 -7.91
CA GLU A 591 -16.35 -0.51 -7.18
C GLU A 591 -16.00 -1.94 -6.71
N VAL A 592 -14.72 -2.17 -6.41
CA VAL A 592 -14.22 -3.40 -5.76
C VAL A 592 -14.85 -3.54 -4.37
N ASP A 593 -15.39 -4.72 -4.05
CA ASP A 593 -15.99 -4.98 -2.74
C ASP A 593 -14.94 -5.37 -1.69
N LEU A 594 -13.92 -6.14 -2.09
CA LEU A 594 -12.78 -6.52 -1.25
C LEU A 594 -11.46 -6.40 -2.03
N TYR A 595 -10.55 -5.57 -1.53
CA TYR A 595 -9.22 -5.39 -2.08
C TYR A 595 -8.14 -5.87 -1.09
N ILE A 596 -7.25 -6.76 -1.50
CA ILE A 596 -6.16 -7.28 -0.66
C ILE A 596 -4.81 -6.86 -1.22
N GLY A 597 -3.95 -6.29 -0.39
CA GLY A 597 -2.63 -5.81 -0.83
C GLY A 597 -1.73 -5.31 0.30
N GLY A 598 -0.43 -5.29 0.06
CA GLY A 598 0.56 -4.93 1.08
C GLY A 598 0.48 -3.47 1.54
N SER A 599 0.87 -3.21 2.79
CA SER A 599 0.85 -1.87 3.40
C SER A 599 1.86 -0.90 2.79
N GLU A 600 2.88 -1.41 2.09
CA GLU A 600 3.91 -0.62 1.40
C GLU A 600 3.34 0.31 0.32
N HIS A 601 2.13 0.02 -0.18
CA HIS A 601 1.48 0.78 -1.24
C HIS A 601 0.58 1.92 -0.74
N ALA A 602 0.59 2.22 0.57
CA ALA A 602 -0.30 3.18 1.22
C ALA A 602 -0.27 4.59 0.60
N THR A 603 0.91 5.15 0.35
CA THR A 603 1.09 6.55 -0.10
C THR A 603 1.48 6.69 -1.58
N GLY A 604 1.78 5.57 -2.26
CA GLY A 604 2.05 5.51 -3.69
C GLY A 604 0.79 5.07 -4.45
N HIS A 605 0.80 3.82 -4.94
CA HIS A 605 -0.31 3.21 -5.71
C HIS A 605 -1.72 3.54 -5.21
N LEU A 606 -2.00 3.33 -3.92
CA LEU A 606 -3.36 3.53 -3.39
C LEU A 606 -3.80 5.00 -3.41
N LEU A 607 -2.88 5.95 -3.31
CA LEU A 607 -3.20 7.37 -3.39
C LEU A 607 -3.48 7.78 -4.85
N TYR A 608 -2.62 7.33 -5.79
CA TYR A 608 -2.79 7.62 -7.22
C TYR A 608 -4.04 6.97 -7.83
N ALA A 609 -4.35 5.72 -7.44
CA ALA A 609 -5.57 5.04 -7.83
C ALA A 609 -6.84 5.80 -7.42
N ARG A 610 -6.86 6.33 -6.18
CA ARG A 610 -7.98 7.17 -5.71
C ARG A 610 -8.09 8.49 -6.47
N PHE A 611 -6.96 9.12 -6.78
CA PHE A 611 -6.95 10.34 -7.58
C PHE A 611 -7.52 10.09 -9.00
N TRP A 612 -7.05 9.06 -9.70
CA TRP A 612 -7.55 8.73 -11.04
C TRP A 612 -9.02 8.32 -11.01
N GLN A 613 -9.45 7.56 -10.00
CA GLN A 613 -10.86 7.22 -9.81
C GLN A 613 -11.74 8.47 -9.66
N LYS A 614 -11.34 9.43 -8.81
CA LYS A 614 -12.08 10.68 -8.61
C LYS A 614 -12.13 11.53 -9.87
N PHE A 615 -11.01 11.62 -10.60
CA PHE A 615 -10.97 12.31 -11.88
C PHE A 615 -11.95 11.69 -12.90
N LEU A 616 -11.92 10.37 -13.08
CA LEU A 616 -12.80 9.68 -14.02
C LEU A 616 -14.28 9.77 -13.59
N PHE A 617 -14.56 9.80 -12.29
CA PHE A 617 -15.88 10.08 -11.74
C PHE A 617 -16.36 11.51 -12.07
N ASP A 618 -15.51 12.53 -11.89
CA ASP A 618 -15.83 13.92 -12.19
C ASP A 618 -16.17 14.13 -13.68
N ARG A 619 -15.48 13.40 -14.56
CA ARG A 619 -15.73 13.37 -16.00
C ARG A 619 -16.96 12.56 -16.41
N GLY A 620 -17.65 11.92 -15.46
CA GLY A 620 -18.84 11.11 -15.69
C GLY A 620 -18.57 9.77 -16.37
N LEU A 621 -17.31 9.30 -16.37
CA LEU A 621 -16.87 8.05 -16.99
C LEU A 621 -17.04 6.85 -16.06
N LEU A 622 -17.07 7.09 -14.75
CA LEU A 622 -17.27 6.07 -13.72
C LEU A 622 -18.41 6.46 -12.78
N PRO A 623 -19.17 5.49 -12.23
CA PRO A 623 -20.35 5.76 -11.42
C PRO A 623 -20.07 6.07 -9.94
N VAL A 624 -18.82 5.91 -9.49
CA VAL A 624 -18.39 6.01 -8.08
C VAL A 624 -17.01 6.68 -7.97
N ASP A 625 -16.75 7.38 -6.87
CA ASP A 625 -15.55 8.22 -6.68
C ASP A 625 -14.43 7.55 -5.85
N GLU A 626 -14.66 6.33 -5.34
CA GLU A 626 -13.69 5.48 -4.67
C GLU A 626 -13.70 4.08 -5.29
N PHE A 627 -12.52 3.50 -5.52
CA PHE A 627 -12.41 2.27 -6.32
C PHE A 627 -12.60 0.99 -5.50
N ALA A 628 -12.44 1.04 -4.18
CA ALA A 628 -12.52 -0.11 -3.29
C ALA A 628 -13.21 0.21 -1.97
N LYS A 629 -14.30 -0.51 -1.65
CA LYS A 629 -15.05 -0.36 -0.39
C LYS A 629 -14.22 -0.79 0.81
N LYS A 630 -13.71 -2.01 0.76
CA LYS A 630 -12.92 -2.62 1.83
C LYS A 630 -11.52 -2.93 1.34
N LEU A 631 -10.53 -2.60 2.16
CA LEU A 631 -9.13 -2.96 1.93
C LEU A 631 -8.59 -3.72 3.13
N ILE A 632 -7.82 -4.77 2.89
CA ILE A 632 -7.09 -5.49 3.93
C ILE A 632 -5.61 -5.51 3.58
N ASN A 633 -4.77 -5.13 4.55
CA ASN A 633 -3.34 -5.28 4.43
C ASN A 633 -2.91 -6.63 4.98
N GLN A 634 -2.47 -7.54 4.13
CA GLN A 634 -1.81 -8.75 4.60
C GLN A 634 -0.46 -8.42 5.24
N GLY A 635 -0.10 -9.17 6.28
CA GLY A 635 1.23 -9.11 6.87
C GLY A 635 2.29 -9.71 5.94
N MET A 636 3.56 -9.46 6.26
CA MET A 636 4.66 -10.03 5.47
C MET A 636 5.00 -11.46 5.94
N ILE A 637 5.32 -12.34 4.99
CA ILE A 637 6.01 -13.60 5.30
C ILE A 637 7.52 -13.35 5.26
N LEU A 638 8.16 -13.49 6.42
CA LEU A 638 9.61 -13.33 6.58
C LEU A 638 10.33 -14.65 6.28
N GLY A 639 11.50 -14.55 5.68
CA GLY A 639 12.42 -15.67 5.51
C GLY A 639 13.26 -15.86 6.77
N THR A 640 13.81 -17.07 6.93
CA THR A 640 14.83 -17.34 7.94
C THR A 640 16.17 -17.55 7.23
N SER A 641 17.02 -16.53 7.23
CA SER A 641 18.33 -16.56 6.57
C SER A 641 19.25 -17.59 7.25
N ALA A 642 20.09 -18.27 6.46
CA ALA A 642 21.12 -19.17 6.96
C ALA A 642 22.48 -18.46 6.93
N ILE A 643 23.20 -18.48 8.05
CA ILE A 643 24.48 -17.77 8.20
C ILE A 643 25.59 -18.77 8.49
N VAL A 644 26.65 -18.73 7.68
CA VAL A 644 27.93 -19.37 7.98
C VAL A 644 28.88 -18.30 8.53
N TYR A 645 29.68 -18.68 9.52
CA TYR A 645 30.60 -17.77 10.20
C TYR A 645 32.01 -18.02 9.70
N ARG A 646 32.55 -17.09 8.93
CA ARG A 646 33.93 -17.16 8.42
C ARG A 646 34.86 -16.52 9.44
N ILE A 647 35.95 -17.17 9.81
CA ILE A 647 36.99 -16.54 10.64
C ILE A 647 37.61 -15.40 9.83
N THR A 648 37.55 -14.18 10.35
CA THR A 648 37.90 -12.95 9.63
C THR A 648 39.32 -13.04 9.04
N GLY A 649 39.43 -12.75 7.73
CA GLY A 649 40.70 -12.82 6.99
C GLY A 649 41.13 -14.23 6.54
N THR A 650 40.27 -15.25 6.68
CA THR A 650 40.58 -16.64 6.27
C THR A 650 39.43 -17.27 5.47
N ASP A 651 39.67 -18.41 4.82
CA ASP A 651 38.63 -19.25 4.20
C ASP A 651 38.17 -20.41 5.10
N LYS A 652 38.27 -20.21 6.41
CA LYS A 652 37.86 -21.18 7.43
C LYS A 652 36.57 -20.75 8.09
N TYR A 653 35.62 -21.68 8.17
CA TYR A 653 34.28 -21.45 8.67
C TYR A 653 34.07 -22.23 9.96
N VAL A 654 33.41 -21.62 10.94
CA VAL A 654 33.19 -22.20 12.27
C VAL A 654 31.70 -22.35 12.57
N SER A 655 31.31 -23.49 13.14
CA SER A 655 29.91 -23.73 13.52
C SER A 655 29.37 -22.69 14.49
N LYS A 656 28.07 -22.40 14.43
CA LYS A 656 27.39 -21.35 15.22
C LYS A 656 27.79 -21.34 16.69
N ASN A 657 27.80 -22.50 17.34
CA ASN A 657 28.04 -22.58 18.79
C ASN A 657 29.52 -22.40 19.17
N LEU A 658 30.42 -22.52 18.19
CA LEU A 658 31.87 -22.32 18.36
C LEU A 658 32.29 -20.89 17.95
N LYS A 659 31.40 -20.09 17.34
CA LYS A 659 31.76 -18.76 16.79
C LYS A 659 32.33 -17.81 17.85
N GLY A 660 31.93 -17.94 19.11
CA GLY A 660 32.35 -17.06 20.20
C GLY A 660 33.85 -17.16 20.55
N GLU A 661 34.53 -18.19 20.05
CA GLU A 661 35.98 -18.39 20.21
C GLU A 661 36.81 -17.64 19.14
N TYR A 662 36.16 -17.02 18.16
CA TYR A 662 36.81 -16.42 16.98
C TYR A 662 36.21 -15.04 16.66
N GLU A 663 37.02 -14.20 16.02
CA GLU A 663 36.51 -13.04 15.28
C GLU A 663 35.95 -13.53 13.94
N THR A 664 34.68 -13.23 13.65
CA THR A 664 33.97 -13.82 12.50
C THR A 664 33.21 -12.82 11.66
N ASP A 665 33.23 -13.02 10.35
CA ASP A 665 32.37 -12.37 9.37
C ASP A 665 31.13 -13.24 9.11
N GLU A 666 29.95 -12.62 9.01
CA GLU A 666 28.71 -13.34 8.72
C GLU A 666 28.42 -13.40 7.22
N ILE A 667 28.34 -14.61 6.68
CA ILE A 667 28.04 -14.84 5.26
C ILE A 667 26.71 -15.57 5.16
N ARG A 668 25.76 -14.99 4.43
CA ARG A 668 24.48 -15.62 4.15
C ARG A 668 24.64 -16.67 3.05
N VAL A 669 24.03 -17.84 3.23
CA VAL A 669 24.06 -18.96 2.27
C VAL A 669 22.64 -19.41 1.90
N ASP A 670 22.50 -20.14 0.79
CA ASP A 670 21.20 -20.61 0.33
C ASP A 670 20.54 -21.55 1.34
N VAL A 671 19.32 -21.20 1.74
CA VAL A 671 18.53 -21.96 2.72
C VAL A 671 18.22 -23.39 2.24
N LYS A 672 18.27 -23.65 0.93
CA LYS A 672 18.12 -25.01 0.37
C LYS A 672 19.25 -25.97 0.77
N LEU A 673 20.40 -25.43 1.18
CA LEU A 673 21.54 -26.21 1.64
C LEU A 673 21.41 -26.65 3.10
N ILE A 674 20.32 -26.26 3.78
CA ILE A 674 20.14 -26.48 5.21
C ILE A 674 18.97 -27.42 5.47
N ASN A 675 19.19 -28.46 6.27
CA ASN A 675 18.12 -29.37 6.66
C ASN A 675 17.24 -28.79 7.78
N THR A 676 16.19 -29.53 8.16
CA THR A 676 15.23 -29.11 9.20
C THR A 676 15.82 -28.96 10.60
N SER A 677 17.05 -29.47 10.82
CA SER A 677 17.79 -29.42 12.08
C SER A 677 18.89 -28.34 12.09
N ASP A 678 18.87 -27.42 11.12
CA ASP A 678 19.85 -26.34 10.94
C ASP A 678 21.27 -26.81 10.59
N GLU A 679 21.41 -28.04 10.08
CA GLU A 679 22.68 -28.58 9.62
C GLU A 679 22.93 -28.23 8.15
N LEU A 680 24.12 -27.73 7.85
CA LEU A 680 24.57 -27.36 6.51
C LEU A 680 25.08 -28.58 5.72
N ASP A 681 24.62 -28.72 4.47
CA ASP A 681 25.26 -29.59 3.49
C ASP A 681 26.54 -28.93 2.94
N ILE A 682 27.67 -29.29 3.54
CA ILE A 682 28.99 -28.72 3.21
C ILE A 682 29.36 -29.04 1.75
N GLU A 683 29.10 -30.25 1.27
CA GLU A 683 29.47 -30.66 -0.08
C GLU A 683 28.66 -29.91 -1.14
N ALA A 684 27.37 -29.68 -0.87
CA ALA A 684 26.55 -28.83 -1.71
C ALA A 684 27.01 -27.36 -1.66
N LEU A 685 27.38 -26.84 -0.48
CA LEU A 685 27.91 -25.47 -0.35
C LEU A 685 29.21 -25.27 -1.15
N LYS A 686 30.14 -26.22 -1.09
CA LYS A 686 31.40 -26.16 -1.87
C LYS A 686 31.18 -26.12 -3.38
N LYS A 687 30.09 -26.72 -3.86
CA LYS A 687 29.69 -26.69 -5.28
C LYS A 687 28.83 -25.47 -5.66
N TRP A 688 28.33 -24.73 -4.68
CA TRP A 688 27.39 -23.64 -4.90
C TRP A 688 28.06 -22.37 -5.41
N GLN A 689 29.16 -21.94 -4.77
CA GLN A 689 29.92 -20.75 -5.18
C GLN A 689 31.44 -20.98 -5.12
N PRO A 690 32.22 -20.41 -6.06
CA PRO A 690 33.68 -20.63 -6.13
C PRO A 690 34.44 -20.32 -4.84
N GLN A 691 33.98 -19.33 -4.06
CA GLN A 691 34.62 -18.95 -2.80
C GLN A 691 34.59 -20.05 -1.71
N PHE A 692 33.74 -21.07 -1.85
CA PHE A 692 33.65 -22.17 -0.89
C PHE A 692 34.41 -23.42 -1.32
N GLU A 693 34.91 -23.50 -2.57
CA GLU A 693 35.49 -24.72 -3.14
C GLU A 693 36.61 -25.31 -2.26
N ASN A 694 37.49 -24.45 -1.76
CA ASN A 694 38.62 -24.81 -0.90
C ASN A 694 38.41 -24.47 0.58
N ALA A 695 37.17 -24.17 0.98
CA ALA A 695 36.86 -23.77 2.35
C ALA A 695 37.06 -24.91 3.37
N GLU A 696 37.61 -24.56 4.53
CA GLU A 696 37.73 -25.44 5.69
C GLU A 696 36.57 -25.22 6.67
N PHE A 697 36.07 -26.29 7.31
CA PHE A 697 34.94 -26.20 8.23
C PHE A 697 35.31 -26.78 9.61
N VAL A 698 35.14 -25.98 10.66
CA VAL A 698 35.23 -26.39 12.07
C VAL A 698 33.84 -26.81 12.52
N LEU A 699 33.71 -28.10 12.80
CA LEU A 699 32.44 -28.76 13.08
C LEU A 699 32.21 -28.92 14.59
N GLU A 700 30.95 -28.97 15.00
CA GLU A 700 30.54 -29.42 16.33
C GLU A 700 29.94 -30.82 16.23
N GLU A 701 30.51 -31.79 16.96
CA GLU A 701 30.08 -33.20 16.93
C GLU A 701 30.00 -33.80 15.50
N GLY A 702 30.88 -33.35 14.60
CA GLY A 702 30.90 -33.79 13.19
C GLY A 702 29.88 -33.11 12.28
N LYS A 703 29.20 -32.06 12.75
CA LYS A 703 28.19 -31.31 11.99
C LYS A 703 28.52 -29.81 11.96
N TYR A 704 28.04 -29.12 10.93
CA TYR A 704 28.09 -27.65 10.88
C TYR A 704 26.68 -27.10 11.08
N ILE A 705 26.46 -26.41 12.20
CA ILE A 705 25.19 -25.76 12.52
C ILE A 705 25.27 -24.29 12.12
N VAL A 706 24.31 -23.83 11.32
CA VAL A 706 24.26 -22.46 10.84
C VAL A 706 23.62 -21.50 11.85
N GLY A 707 23.99 -20.23 11.75
CA GLY A 707 23.21 -19.13 12.31
C GLY A 707 21.87 -18.97 11.61
N ARG A 708 20.87 -18.47 12.34
CA ARG A 708 19.54 -18.17 11.79
C ARG A 708 19.13 -16.76 12.19
N GLU A 709 18.63 -16.01 11.21
CA GLU A 709 18.11 -14.65 11.42
C GLU A 709 16.78 -14.49 10.66
N VAL A 710 15.80 -13.86 11.31
CA VAL A 710 14.45 -13.67 10.73
C VAL A 710 14.40 -12.31 10.04
N GLU A 711 14.07 -12.34 8.76
CA GLU A 711 14.45 -11.28 7.84
C GLU A 711 13.46 -11.23 6.64
N LYS A 712 13.31 -10.07 5.97
CA LYS A 712 12.52 -9.99 4.73
C LYS A 712 13.03 -11.01 3.69
N MET A 713 12.13 -11.74 3.02
CA MET A 713 12.54 -12.62 1.93
C MET A 713 13.17 -11.80 0.79
N SER A 714 14.38 -12.19 0.40
CA SER A 714 15.16 -11.48 -0.62
C SER A 714 16.13 -12.43 -1.30
N LYS A 715 16.24 -12.32 -2.63
CA LYS A 715 17.26 -13.03 -3.41
C LYS A 715 18.68 -12.71 -2.91
N ARG A 716 18.91 -11.47 -2.42
CA ARG A 716 20.20 -11.05 -1.85
C ARG A 716 20.61 -11.87 -0.64
N TRP A 717 19.63 -12.33 0.14
CA TRP A 717 19.86 -13.02 1.41
C TRP A 717 19.75 -14.55 1.27
N PHE A 718 19.50 -15.03 0.05
CA PHE A 718 19.32 -16.45 -0.28
C PHE A 718 18.32 -17.18 0.63
N ASN A 719 17.32 -16.45 1.13
CA ASN A 719 16.31 -16.92 2.08
C ASN A 719 14.90 -17.05 1.45
N VAL A 720 14.85 -17.03 0.11
CA VAL A 720 13.62 -17.15 -0.67
C VAL A 720 13.22 -18.63 -0.76
N VAL A 721 11.97 -18.91 -0.40
CA VAL A 721 11.37 -20.25 -0.57
C VAL A 721 10.42 -20.21 -1.77
N ASN A 722 10.64 -21.12 -2.73
CA ASN A 722 9.82 -21.23 -3.94
C ASN A 722 8.57 -22.08 -3.64
N PRO A 723 7.34 -21.61 -3.97
CA PRO A 723 6.13 -22.38 -3.76
C PRO A 723 6.07 -23.69 -4.56
N ASP A 724 6.75 -23.80 -5.70
CA ASP A 724 6.79 -25.04 -6.49
C ASP A 724 7.38 -26.20 -5.67
N ASP A 725 8.49 -25.95 -4.97
CA ASP A 725 9.14 -26.96 -4.12
C ASP A 725 8.18 -27.46 -3.03
N ILE A 726 7.35 -26.56 -2.47
CA ILE A 726 6.36 -26.89 -1.45
C ILE A 726 5.19 -27.68 -2.03
N CYS A 727 4.68 -27.28 -3.19
CA CYS A 727 3.57 -27.98 -3.86
C CYS A 727 3.99 -29.38 -4.31
N GLU A 728 5.22 -29.55 -4.78
CA GLU A 728 5.74 -30.87 -5.17
C GLU A 728 5.77 -31.84 -3.98
N GLU A 729 6.31 -31.39 -2.84
CA GLU A 729 6.50 -32.22 -1.65
C GLU A 729 5.19 -32.45 -0.87
N TYR A 730 4.37 -31.42 -0.68
CA TYR A 730 3.20 -31.45 0.22
C TYR A 730 1.85 -31.19 -0.46
N GLY A 731 1.83 -30.67 -1.69
CA GLY A 731 0.62 -30.26 -2.41
C GLY A 731 0.19 -28.82 -2.16
N ALA A 732 -0.52 -28.26 -3.13
CA ALA A 732 -1.10 -26.93 -3.09
C ALA A 732 -2.07 -26.74 -1.91
N ASP A 733 -2.92 -27.72 -1.62
CA ASP A 733 -3.86 -27.64 -0.48
C ASP A 733 -3.13 -27.51 0.86
N ALA A 734 -1.96 -28.16 1.00
CA ALA A 734 -1.15 -28.06 2.20
C ALA A 734 -0.50 -26.68 2.34
N LEU A 735 0.05 -26.13 1.23
CA LEU A 735 0.60 -24.77 1.20
C LEU A 735 -0.46 -23.74 1.61
N ARG A 736 -1.65 -23.80 0.99
CA ARG A 736 -2.76 -22.87 1.24
C ARG A 736 -3.20 -22.87 2.70
N LEU A 737 -3.47 -24.06 3.24
CA LEU A 737 -3.87 -24.21 4.64
C LEU A 737 -2.76 -23.77 5.59
N PHE A 738 -1.50 -24.05 5.27
CA PHE A 738 -0.38 -23.69 6.13
C PHE A 738 -0.18 -22.18 6.24
N GLU A 739 -0.20 -21.45 5.12
CA GLU A 739 -0.08 -19.99 5.15
C GLU A 739 -1.20 -19.34 5.98
N MET A 740 -2.43 -19.84 5.83
CA MET A 740 -3.56 -19.37 6.65
C MET A 740 -3.42 -19.78 8.12
N PHE A 741 -2.82 -20.93 8.42
CA PHE A 741 -2.65 -21.44 9.78
C PHE A 741 -1.55 -20.73 10.57
N LEU A 742 -0.56 -20.13 9.91
CA LEU A 742 0.57 -19.45 10.57
C LEU A 742 0.13 -18.36 11.57
N GLY A 743 -1.05 -17.76 11.40
CA GLY A 743 -1.60 -16.77 12.31
C GLY A 743 -2.60 -15.83 11.62
N PRO A 744 -3.02 -14.73 12.27
CA PRO A 744 -3.93 -13.74 11.69
C PRO A 744 -3.39 -13.13 10.39
N LEU A 745 -4.24 -12.87 9.38
CA LEU A 745 -3.81 -12.44 8.03
C LEU A 745 -2.93 -11.18 8.04
N GLU A 746 -3.26 -10.19 8.87
CA GLU A 746 -2.63 -8.87 8.91
C GLU A 746 -1.27 -8.86 9.61
N GLN A 747 -0.88 -9.96 10.28
CA GLN A 747 0.36 -10.02 11.05
C GLN A 747 1.53 -10.53 10.21
N THR A 748 2.69 -9.89 10.38
CA THR A 748 3.97 -10.37 9.84
C THR A 748 4.41 -11.63 10.58
N LYS A 749 4.80 -12.67 9.84
CA LYS A 749 5.11 -14.00 10.38
C LYS A 749 6.38 -14.58 9.76
N PRO A 750 7.21 -15.30 10.53
CA PRO A 750 8.32 -16.06 9.97
C PRO A 750 7.82 -17.32 9.27
N TRP A 751 8.34 -17.59 8.07
CA TRP A 751 8.15 -18.86 7.39
C TRP A 751 8.96 -19.97 8.06
N LYS A 752 8.34 -21.14 8.26
CA LYS A 752 9.01 -22.34 8.79
C LYS A 752 8.48 -23.61 8.13
N THR A 753 9.21 -24.13 7.14
CA THR A 753 8.80 -25.30 6.35
C THR A 753 8.44 -26.51 7.22
N SER A 754 9.13 -26.76 8.33
CA SER A 754 8.82 -27.92 9.20
C SER A 754 7.40 -27.91 9.79
N GLY A 755 6.74 -26.75 9.86
CA GLY A 755 5.34 -26.64 10.30
C GLY A 755 4.32 -27.22 9.31
N ILE A 756 4.66 -27.34 8.02
CA ILE A 756 3.70 -27.79 6.99
C ILE A 756 3.31 -29.26 7.15
N SER A 757 4.20 -30.07 7.73
CA SER A 757 3.99 -31.50 7.99
C SER A 757 2.72 -31.77 8.84
N GLY A 758 2.39 -30.87 9.76
CA GLY A 758 1.17 -30.95 10.58
C GLY A 758 -0.10 -30.77 9.75
N VAL A 759 -0.09 -29.81 8.82
CA VAL A 759 -1.20 -29.53 7.90
C VAL A 759 -1.38 -30.67 6.89
N TYR A 760 -0.28 -31.16 6.33
CA TYR A 760 -0.32 -32.31 5.41
C TYR A 760 -0.83 -33.59 6.10
N SER A 761 -0.47 -33.80 7.37
CA SER A 761 -1.02 -34.88 8.19
C SER A 761 -2.52 -34.72 8.44
N PHE A 762 -3.01 -33.49 8.61
CA PHE A 762 -4.44 -33.21 8.69
C PHE A 762 -5.17 -33.56 7.38
N LEU A 763 -4.63 -33.20 6.20
CA LEU A 763 -5.23 -33.58 4.91
C LEU A 763 -5.35 -35.11 4.75
N LYS A 764 -4.33 -35.86 5.18
CA LYS A 764 -4.38 -37.34 5.20
C LYS A 764 -5.45 -37.88 6.16
N LYS A 765 -5.71 -37.22 7.29
CA LYS A 765 -6.80 -37.58 8.20
C LYS A 765 -8.16 -37.25 7.61
N LEU A 766 -8.30 -36.08 6.98
CA LEU A 766 -9.50 -35.70 6.26
C LEU A 766 -9.82 -36.75 5.18
N TRP A 767 -8.85 -37.11 4.33
CA TRP A 767 -9.00 -38.17 3.33
C TRP A 767 -9.52 -39.49 3.91
N LYS A 768 -8.92 -39.96 5.01
CA LYS A 768 -9.30 -41.21 5.68
C LYS A 768 -10.71 -41.19 6.28
N LEU A 769 -11.29 -40.01 6.51
CA LEU A 769 -12.67 -39.88 6.97
C LEU A 769 -13.67 -40.27 5.86
N TYR A 770 -13.29 -40.12 4.59
CA TYR A 770 -14.14 -40.42 3.42
C TYR A 770 -13.74 -41.71 2.71
N VAL A 771 -12.45 -42.06 2.74
CA VAL A 771 -11.87 -43.18 1.97
C VAL A 771 -11.28 -44.22 2.92
N GLY A 772 -11.86 -45.42 2.91
CA GLY A 772 -11.37 -46.59 3.64
C GLY A 772 -10.35 -47.43 2.86
N GLU A 773 -10.16 -48.68 3.29
CA GLU A 773 -9.30 -49.64 2.59
C GLU A 773 -9.88 -50.05 1.23
N SER A 774 -11.20 -50.24 1.16
CA SER A 774 -11.92 -50.74 -0.01
C SER A 774 -12.50 -49.66 -0.94
N GLY A 775 -12.17 -48.38 -0.73
CA GLY A 775 -12.72 -47.25 -1.49
C GLY A 775 -13.50 -46.28 -0.60
N ILE A 776 -14.52 -45.62 -1.16
CA ILE A 776 -15.38 -44.69 -0.40
C ILE A 776 -16.05 -45.39 0.79
N ASN A 777 -15.97 -44.75 1.95
CA ASN A 777 -16.56 -45.16 3.21
C ASN A 777 -17.54 -44.08 3.70
N VAL A 778 -18.58 -43.83 2.90
CA VAL A 778 -19.67 -42.91 3.23
C VAL A 778 -21.01 -43.62 3.04
N SER A 779 -21.92 -43.44 3.98
CA SER A 779 -23.23 -44.10 4.06
C SER A 779 -24.36 -43.08 4.18
N ASP A 780 -25.55 -43.47 3.73
CA ASP A 780 -26.77 -42.65 3.81
C ASP A 780 -27.53 -42.85 5.14
N ALA A 781 -26.86 -43.31 6.19
CA ALA A 781 -27.47 -43.46 7.50
C ALA A 781 -27.73 -42.09 8.15
N GLU A 782 -28.75 -42.02 9.00
CA GLU A 782 -29.10 -40.79 9.73
C GLU A 782 -27.98 -40.36 10.70
N PRO A 783 -27.64 -39.06 10.74
CA PRO A 783 -26.65 -38.54 11.69
C PRO A 783 -27.10 -38.65 13.15
N THR A 784 -26.12 -38.86 14.03
CA THR A 784 -26.31 -38.74 15.48
C THR A 784 -26.34 -37.27 15.92
N LYS A 785 -26.88 -37.01 17.12
CA LYS A 785 -26.89 -35.65 17.71
C LYS A 785 -25.48 -35.08 17.89
N ASP A 786 -24.51 -35.91 18.27
CA ASP A 786 -23.14 -35.46 18.49
C ASP A 786 -22.43 -35.11 17.17
N GLU A 787 -22.67 -35.88 16.11
CA GLU A 787 -22.16 -35.57 14.77
C GLU A 787 -22.74 -34.25 14.24
N LEU A 788 -24.06 -34.04 14.42
CA LEU A 788 -24.73 -32.77 14.07
C LEU A 788 -24.19 -31.59 14.89
N LYS A 789 -23.96 -31.80 16.19
CA LYS A 789 -23.37 -30.77 17.07
C LYS A 789 -21.98 -30.37 16.60
N THR A 790 -21.11 -31.34 16.27
CA THR A 790 -19.78 -31.08 15.71
C THR A 790 -19.89 -30.31 14.40
N LEU A 791 -20.74 -30.75 13.46
CA LEU A 791 -20.91 -30.06 12.18
C LEU A 791 -21.40 -28.62 12.36
N HIS A 792 -22.49 -28.39 13.10
CA HIS A 792 -23.07 -27.04 13.22
C HIS A 792 -22.20 -26.09 14.04
N LYS A 793 -21.39 -26.60 14.98
CA LYS A 793 -20.34 -25.81 15.63
C LYS A 793 -19.29 -25.35 14.63
N THR A 794 -18.88 -26.25 13.73
CA THR A 794 -17.92 -25.94 12.66
C THR A 794 -18.52 -24.96 11.64
N ILE A 795 -19.76 -25.17 11.16
CA ILE A 795 -20.43 -24.25 10.23
C ILE A 795 -20.43 -22.84 10.80
N LYS A 796 -20.94 -22.67 12.03
CA LYS A 796 -21.02 -21.36 12.68
C LYS A 796 -19.64 -20.69 12.76
N LYS A 797 -18.65 -21.42 13.28
CA LYS A 797 -17.32 -20.87 13.52
C LYS A 797 -16.62 -20.49 12.22
N VAL A 798 -16.71 -21.33 11.18
CA VAL A 798 -16.04 -21.07 9.89
C VAL A 798 -16.72 -19.93 9.14
N GLU A 799 -18.05 -19.83 9.17
CA GLU A 799 -18.76 -18.69 8.58
C GLU A 799 -18.37 -17.37 9.27
N GLU A 800 -18.38 -17.34 10.61
CA GLU A 800 -17.93 -16.19 11.40
C GLU A 800 -16.45 -15.84 11.11
N ASP A 801 -15.59 -16.85 10.96
CA ASP A 801 -14.15 -16.65 10.74
C ASP A 801 -13.83 -16.13 9.35
N ILE A 802 -14.50 -16.63 8.29
CA ILE A 802 -14.29 -16.12 6.94
C ILE A 802 -14.76 -14.67 6.84
N GLU A 803 -15.92 -14.32 7.40
CA GLU A 803 -16.43 -12.93 7.39
C GLU A 803 -15.54 -11.98 8.20
N ASN A 804 -14.84 -12.48 9.23
CA ASN A 804 -13.88 -11.71 10.03
C ASN A 804 -12.42 -11.90 9.59
N PHE A 805 -12.15 -12.54 8.45
CA PHE A 805 -10.79 -12.79 7.92
C PHE A 805 -9.86 -13.54 8.91
N SER A 806 -10.44 -14.30 9.83
CA SER A 806 -9.76 -15.09 10.86
C SER A 806 -9.45 -16.51 10.37
N PHE A 807 -8.80 -16.61 9.20
CA PHE A 807 -8.58 -17.87 8.49
C PHE A 807 -7.81 -18.93 9.30
N ASN A 808 -6.89 -18.49 10.17
CA ASN A 808 -6.11 -19.38 11.05
C ASN A 808 -6.99 -20.18 12.02
N THR A 809 -8.06 -19.58 12.54
CA THR A 809 -8.98 -20.26 13.46
C THR A 809 -9.94 -21.19 12.72
N SER A 810 -10.26 -20.92 11.44
CA SER A 810 -10.97 -21.89 10.59
C SER A 810 -10.14 -23.17 10.40
N VAL A 811 -8.85 -23.05 10.06
CA VAL A 811 -7.98 -24.23 9.89
C VAL A 811 -7.93 -25.07 11.17
N SER A 812 -7.78 -24.41 12.32
CA SER A 812 -7.83 -25.08 13.62
C SER A 812 -9.17 -25.78 13.87
N THR A 813 -10.28 -25.14 13.47
CA THR A 813 -11.63 -25.68 13.62
C THR A 813 -11.83 -26.92 12.74
N PHE A 814 -11.32 -26.95 11.50
CA PHE A 814 -11.35 -28.14 10.66
C PHE A 814 -10.58 -29.31 11.29
N MET A 815 -9.38 -29.05 11.82
CA MET A 815 -8.59 -30.07 12.51
C MET A 815 -9.35 -30.66 13.71
N ILE A 816 -10.02 -29.82 14.51
CA ILE A 816 -10.86 -30.25 15.63
C ILE A 816 -12.03 -31.10 15.13
N ALA A 817 -12.77 -30.61 14.13
CA ALA A 817 -13.93 -31.30 13.58
C ALA A 817 -13.59 -32.69 13.03
N VAL A 818 -12.50 -32.80 12.25
CA VAL A 818 -12.05 -34.09 11.71
C VAL A 818 -11.65 -35.05 12.82
N ASN A 819 -10.97 -34.58 13.87
CA ASN A 819 -10.62 -35.45 15.01
C ASN A 819 -11.87 -35.90 15.80
N GLU A 820 -12.82 -34.99 16.05
CA GLU A 820 -14.09 -35.31 16.73
C GLU A 820 -14.91 -36.34 15.92
N LEU A 821 -15.11 -36.11 14.63
CA LEU A 821 -15.85 -37.01 13.74
C LEU A 821 -15.17 -38.38 13.58
N THR A 822 -13.83 -38.41 13.56
CA THR A 822 -13.07 -39.67 13.55
C THR A 822 -13.31 -40.46 14.85
N ALA A 823 -13.28 -39.79 16.01
CA ALA A 823 -13.55 -40.42 17.30
C ALA A 823 -15.00 -40.93 17.41
N GLN A 824 -15.94 -40.20 16.82
CA GLN A 824 -17.36 -40.60 16.70
C GLN A 824 -17.59 -41.72 15.67
N LYS A 825 -16.57 -42.11 14.90
CA LYS A 825 -16.66 -43.07 13.77
C LYS A 825 -17.72 -42.64 12.75
N CYS A 826 -17.79 -41.33 12.48
CA CYS A 826 -18.72 -40.77 11.52
C CYS A 826 -18.36 -41.21 10.09
N ASN A 827 -19.38 -41.65 9.36
CA ASN A 827 -19.33 -41.98 7.93
C ASN A 827 -20.64 -41.56 7.23
N LYS A 828 -21.37 -40.58 7.75
CA LYS A 828 -22.72 -40.22 7.28
C LYS A 828 -22.63 -39.13 6.23
N ARG A 829 -23.26 -39.35 5.07
CA ARG A 829 -23.27 -38.41 3.94
C ARG A 829 -23.74 -37.02 4.37
N ALA A 830 -24.85 -36.95 5.12
CA ALA A 830 -25.44 -35.71 5.61
C ALA A 830 -24.53 -34.88 6.54
N ILE A 831 -23.41 -35.44 7.02
CA ILE A 831 -22.40 -34.73 7.81
C ILE A 831 -21.17 -34.39 6.97
N LEU A 832 -20.72 -35.37 6.20
CA LEU A 832 -19.48 -35.29 5.45
C LEU A 832 -19.59 -34.40 4.21
N GLU A 833 -20.72 -34.38 3.51
CA GLU A 833 -20.92 -33.46 2.37
C GLU A 833 -20.88 -31.98 2.80
N PRO A 834 -21.65 -31.53 3.81
CA PRO A 834 -21.52 -30.17 4.33
C PRO A 834 -20.10 -29.82 4.79
N LEU A 835 -19.40 -30.76 5.45
CA LEU A 835 -18.02 -30.55 5.88
C LEU A 835 -17.08 -30.30 4.69
N LEU A 836 -17.22 -31.03 3.57
CA LEU A 836 -16.44 -30.76 2.36
C LEU A 836 -16.69 -29.36 1.82
N VAL A 837 -17.95 -28.91 1.78
CA VAL A 837 -18.27 -27.56 1.30
C VAL A 837 -17.58 -26.51 2.17
N LEU A 838 -17.53 -26.67 3.50
CA LEU A 838 -16.83 -25.75 4.40
C LEU A 838 -15.30 -25.74 4.17
N VAL A 839 -14.70 -26.89 3.85
CA VAL A 839 -13.25 -27.03 3.65
C VAL A 839 -12.83 -26.56 2.26
N SER A 840 -13.72 -26.65 1.27
CA SER A 840 -13.39 -26.41 -0.14
C SER A 840 -12.83 -25.03 -0.49
N PRO A 841 -13.15 -23.91 0.20
CA PRO A 841 -12.45 -22.65 0.00
C PRO A 841 -10.95 -22.72 0.34
N TYR A 842 -10.59 -23.53 1.34
CA TYR A 842 -9.21 -23.63 1.86
C TYR A 842 -8.39 -24.69 1.14
N ALA A 843 -8.98 -25.88 0.96
CA ALA A 843 -8.36 -27.03 0.30
C ALA A 843 -9.25 -27.50 -0.87
N PRO A 844 -9.28 -26.76 -1.98
CA PRO A 844 -10.22 -27.01 -3.07
C PRO A 844 -9.97 -28.34 -3.79
N HIS A 845 -8.72 -28.78 -3.94
CA HIS A 845 -8.40 -29.94 -4.77
C HIS A 845 -8.86 -31.25 -4.14
N ILE A 846 -8.52 -31.48 -2.87
CA ILE A 846 -8.99 -32.64 -2.11
C ILE A 846 -10.53 -32.64 -1.98
N SER A 847 -11.14 -31.45 -1.90
CA SER A 847 -12.58 -31.31 -1.76
C SER A 847 -13.32 -31.68 -3.03
N GLU A 848 -12.85 -31.23 -4.20
CA GLU A 848 -13.41 -31.67 -5.50
C GLU A 848 -13.25 -33.18 -5.71
N GLU A 849 -12.08 -33.73 -5.36
CA GLU A 849 -11.82 -35.17 -5.48
C GLU A 849 -12.83 -35.98 -4.69
N LEU A 850 -12.97 -35.66 -3.40
CA LEU A 850 -13.88 -36.37 -2.52
C LEU A 850 -15.33 -36.14 -2.94
N TRP A 851 -15.70 -34.93 -3.36
CA TRP A 851 -17.02 -34.62 -3.89
C TRP A 851 -17.38 -35.47 -5.11
N SER A 852 -16.46 -35.58 -6.08
CA SER A 852 -16.63 -36.43 -7.26
C SER A 852 -16.74 -37.91 -6.90
N GLN A 853 -15.90 -38.41 -5.98
CA GLN A 853 -15.98 -39.80 -5.52
C GLN A 853 -17.27 -40.10 -4.75
N LEU A 854 -17.93 -39.10 -4.17
CA LEU A 854 -19.25 -39.24 -3.55
C LEU A 854 -20.41 -39.37 -4.57
N GLY A 855 -20.12 -39.27 -5.87
CA GLY A 855 -21.05 -39.47 -6.98
C GLY A 855 -21.52 -38.18 -7.65
N HIS A 856 -20.98 -37.02 -7.25
CA HIS A 856 -21.36 -35.74 -7.84
C HIS A 856 -20.64 -35.50 -9.17
N THR A 857 -21.35 -34.88 -10.12
CA THR A 857 -20.83 -34.58 -11.48
C THR A 857 -20.52 -33.11 -11.68
N GLU A 858 -21.09 -32.23 -10.87
CA GLU A 858 -20.82 -30.79 -10.88
C GLU A 858 -19.73 -30.44 -9.86
N SER A 859 -18.99 -29.35 -10.14
CA SER A 859 -17.95 -28.83 -9.26
C SER A 859 -18.53 -28.40 -7.90
N ILE A 860 -17.84 -28.77 -6.82
CA ILE A 860 -18.20 -28.35 -5.46
C ILE A 860 -18.24 -26.82 -5.34
N SER A 861 -17.48 -26.09 -6.16
CA SER A 861 -17.36 -24.62 -6.16
C SER A 861 -18.68 -23.88 -6.42
N THR A 862 -19.72 -24.57 -6.89
CA THR A 862 -21.05 -24.00 -7.17
C THR A 862 -22.12 -24.39 -6.15
N VAL A 863 -21.79 -25.28 -5.22
CA VAL A 863 -22.71 -25.79 -4.19
C VAL A 863 -23.02 -24.71 -3.17
N ALA A 864 -24.25 -24.66 -2.64
CA ALA A 864 -24.63 -23.68 -1.63
C ALA A 864 -23.89 -23.91 -0.30
N PHE A 865 -23.51 -22.84 0.39
CA PHE A 865 -22.88 -22.91 1.70
C PHE A 865 -23.81 -23.59 2.72
N PRO A 866 -23.33 -24.49 3.60
CA PRO A 866 -24.16 -25.17 4.59
C PRO A 866 -24.85 -24.19 5.54
N LYS A 867 -26.11 -24.46 5.88
CA LYS A 867 -26.88 -23.60 6.79
C LYS A 867 -26.59 -23.94 8.24
N PHE A 868 -26.30 -22.93 9.05
CA PHE A 868 -26.20 -23.08 10.49
C PHE A 868 -27.60 -23.23 11.12
N GLU A 869 -27.76 -24.23 12.00
CA GLU A 869 -28.98 -24.46 12.78
C GLU A 869 -28.66 -24.47 14.27
N ALA A 870 -29.10 -23.43 14.98
CA ALA A 870 -28.76 -23.22 16.39
C ALA A 870 -29.32 -24.31 17.32
N SER A 871 -30.39 -24.99 16.92
CA SER A 871 -31.02 -26.09 17.66
C SER A 871 -30.05 -27.22 18.00
N HIS A 872 -29.08 -27.51 17.12
CA HIS A 872 -28.08 -28.57 17.33
C HIS A 872 -26.99 -28.22 18.35
N LEU A 873 -26.89 -26.94 18.74
CA LEU A 873 -25.93 -26.48 19.76
C LEU A 873 -26.56 -26.31 21.14
N VAL A 874 -27.88 -26.48 21.26
CA VAL A 874 -28.57 -26.42 22.55
C VAL A 874 -28.27 -27.68 23.34
N GLU A 875 -27.48 -27.55 24.40
CA GLU A 875 -27.25 -28.64 25.34
C GLU A 875 -28.51 -28.85 26.19
N SER A 876 -29.01 -30.09 26.24
CA SER A 876 -30.09 -30.47 27.16
C SER A 876 -29.57 -30.85 28.54
N THR A 877 -28.27 -31.19 28.67
CA THR A 877 -27.59 -31.61 29.89
C THR A 877 -26.23 -30.94 30.03
N LYS A 878 -25.74 -30.77 31.26
CA LYS A 878 -24.41 -30.24 31.56
C LYS A 878 -23.74 -31.02 32.68
N ASN A 879 -22.43 -31.24 32.57
CA ASN A 879 -21.60 -31.74 33.66
C ASN A 879 -21.34 -30.62 34.69
N TYR A 880 -22.04 -30.68 35.82
CA TYR A 880 -21.86 -29.74 36.93
C TYR A 880 -20.67 -30.16 37.79
N PRO A 881 -19.68 -29.27 38.03
CA PRO A 881 -18.67 -29.52 39.05
C PRO A 881 -19.31 -29.41 40.44
N ILE A 882 -19.19 -30.47 41.23
CA ILE A 882 -19.69 -30.56 42.60
C ILE A 882 -18.52 -30.31 43.55
N SER A 883 -18.59 -29.20 44.27
CA SER A 883 -17.58 -28.73 45.21
C SER A 883 -18.05 -28.85 46.65
N PHE A 884 -17.11 -29.03 47.57
CA PHE A 884 -17.35 -29.02 49.01
C PHE A 884 -16.44 -27.99 49.66
N ASN A 885 -17.02 -27.01 50.35
CA ASN A 885 -16.28 -25.87 50.92
C ASN A 885 -15.32 -25.21 49.90
N GLY A 886 -15.77 -25.08 48.65
CA GLY A 886 -15.02 -24.45 47.57
C GLY A 886 -14.01 -25.36 46.84
N LYS A 887 -13.86 -26.64 47.22
CA LYS A 887 -12.98 -27.59 46.52
C LYS A 887 -13.79 -28.60 45.71
N MET A 888 -13.56 -28.68 44.40
CA MET A 888 -14.21 -29.65 43.50
C MET A 888 -13.86 -31.09 43.91
N ARG A 889 -14.87 -31.96 43.97
CA ARG A 889 -14.70 -33.38 44.32
C ARG A 889 -15.03 -34.32 43.17
N PHE A 890 -16.09 -34.03 42.43
CA PHE A 890 -16.51 -34.81 41.26
C PHE A 890 -17.41 -33.97 40.36
N THR A 891 -17.76 -34.49 39.19
CA THR A 891 -18.75 -33.90 38.29
C THR A 891 -20.00 -34.77 38.24
N LEU A 892 -21.16 -34.14 38.05
CA LEU A 892 -22.45 -34.82 37.86
C LEU A 892 -23.16 -34.24 36.64
N GLU A 893 -23.56 -35.10 35.70
CA GLU A 893 -24.35 -34.68 34.54
C GLU A 893 -25.81 -34.47 34.95
N LEU A 894 -26.33 -33.26 34.71
CA LEU A 894 -27.72 -32.90 35.03
C LEU A 894 -28.37 -32.13 33.87
N PRO A 895 -29.67 -32.33 33.60
CA PRO A 895 -30.43 -31.51 32.68
C PRO A 895 -30.33 -30.00 32.96
N LEU A 896 -30.26 -29.20 31.90
CA LEU A 896 -30.14 -27.73 32.00
C LEU A 896 -31.47 -27.04 32.32
N ASP A 897 -32.60 -27.70 32.07
CA ASP A 897 -33.95 -27.27 32.41
C ASP A 897 -34.38 -27.62 33.85
N MET A 898 -33.55 -28.39 34.56
CA MET A 898 -33.80 -28.79 35.94
C MET A 898 -33.80 -27.58 36.87
N SER A 899 -34.84 -27.46 37.70
CA SER A 899 -34.93 -26.35 38.65
C SER A 899 -33.84 -26.45 39.73
N LYS A 900 -33.54 -25.32 40.38
CA LYS A 900 -32.52 -25.24 41.43
C LYS A 900 -32.76 -26.29 42.54
N ASP A 901 -34.02 -26.49 42.93
CA ASP A 901 -34.41 -27.39 44.00
C ASP A 901 -34.27 -28.87 43.59
N GLU A 902 -34.58 -29.18 42.34
CA GLU A 902 -34.38 -30.53 41.77
C GLU A 902 -32.89 -30.87 41.62
N ILE A 903 -32.07 -29.90 41.19
CA ILE A 903 -30.62 -30.04 41.13
C ILE A 903 -30.07 -30.32 42.54
N GLU A 904 -30.47 -29.52 43.52
CA GLU A 904 -30.03 -29.69 44.91
C GLU A 904 -30.43 -31.07 45.46
N LYS A 905 -31.68 -31.49 45.26
CA LYS A 905 -32.17 -32.81 45.68
C LYS A 905 -31.40 -33.95 45.02
N THR A 906 -31.16 -33.86 43.71
CA THR A 906 -30.43 -34.88 42.94
C THR A 906 -28.99 -34.99 43.39
N VAL A 907 -28.30 -33.86 43.58
CA VAL A 907 -26.91 -33.81 44.04
C VAL A 907 -26.78 -34.31 45.47
N MET A 908 -27.72 -33.93 46.36
CA MET A 908 -27.74 -34.40 47.74
C MET A 908 -28.02 -35.89 47.84
N ALA A 909 -28.84 -36.47 46.96
CA ALA A 909 -29.10 -37.91 46.92
C ALA A 909 -27.95 -38.74 46.32
N HIS A 910 -26.97 -38.09 45.68
CA HIS A 910 -25.89 -38.79 44.98
C HIS A 910 -24.92 -39.50 45.95
N GLU A 911 -24.54 -40.74 45.64
CA GLU A 911 -23.69 -41.59 46.48
C GLU A 911 -22.36 -40.92 46.88
N LYS A 912 -21.69 -40.24 45.94
CA LYS A 912 -20.43 -39.52 46.19
C LYS A 912 -20.63 -38.31 47.11
N THR A 913 -21.80 -37.67 47.08
CA THR A 913 -22.15 -36.59 48.01
C THR A 913 -22.33 -37.16 49.41
N GLN A 914 -23.07 -38.27 49.55
CA GLN A 914 -23.30 -38.94 50.83
C GLN A 914 -21.98 -39.42 51.47
N ALA A 915 -21.10 -40.02 50.66
CA ALA A 915 -19.77 -40.44 51.10
C ALA A 915 -18.92 -39.25 51.59
N GLN A 916 -19.01 -38.10 50.93
CA GLN A 916 -18.26 -36.90 51.30
C GLN A 916 -18.81 -36.22 52.55
N LEU A 917 -20.12 -36.31 52.80
CA LEU A 917 -20.79 -35.75 53.98
C LEU A 917 -20.63 -36.63 55.23
N GLN A 918 -20.46 -37.94 55.09
CA GLN A 918 -20.29 -38.88 56.21
C GLN A 918 -21.36 -38.71 57.31
N GLY A 919 -22.62 -38.50 56.91
CA GLY A 919 -23.75 -38.28 57.81
C GLY A 919 -23.89 -36.85 58.38
N ARG A 920 -23.00 -35.91 58.01
CA ARG A 920 -23.13 -34.49 58.39
C ARG A 920 -24.17 -33.80 57.52
N THR A 921 -24.98 -32.93 58.13
CA THR A 921 -25.92 -32.07 57.39
C THR A 921 -25.18 -30.81 56.94
N PRO A 922 -25.14 -30.49 55.63
CA PRO A 922 -24.50 -29.26 55.15
C PRO A 922 -25.27 -28.03 55.62
N LYS A 923 -24.53 -26.96 55.93
CA LYS A 923 -25.11 -25.66 56.34
C LYS A 923 -25.84 -24.97 55.19
N LYS A 924 -25.34 -25.14 53.96
CA LYS A 924 -25.90 -24.49 52.76
C LYS A 924 -25.48 -25.24 51.50
N VAL A 925 -26.40 -25.41 50.56
CA VAL A 925 -26.07 -25.80 49.19
C VAL A 925 -26.23 -24.58 48.28
N ILE A 926 -25.18 -24.28 47.51
CA ILE A 926 -25.15 -23.18 46.56
C ILE A 926 -25.18 -23.77 45.18
N VAL A 927 -26.34 -23.72 44.54
CA VAL A 927 -26.52 -24.08 43.14
C VAL A 927 -26.47 -22.81 42.30
N VAL A 928 -25.52 -22.73 41.38
CA VAL A 928 -25.48 -21.74 40.29
C VAL A 928 -25.82 -22.49 39.00
N PRO A 929 -27.07 -22.44 38.51
CA PRO A 929 -27.50 -23.14 37.31
C PRO A 929 -26.57 -22.84 36.12
N GLY A 930 -26.23 -23.87 35.37
CA GLY A 930 -25.31 -23.80 34.24
C GLY A 930 -23.84 -23.53 34.61
N LYS A 931 -23.43 -23.47 35.89
CA LYS A 931 -22.03 -23.18 36.28
C LYS A 931 -21.43 -24.16 37.29
N ILE A 932 -21.88 -24.13 38.55
CA ILE A 932 -21.23 -24.88 39.64
C ILE A 932 -22.21 -25.15 40.78
N ILE A 933 -21.96 -26.23 41.51
CA ILE A 933 -22.70 -26.58 42.73
C ILE A 933 -21.69 -26.71 43.86
N ASN A 934 -21.89 -25.96 44.95
CA ASN A 934 -21.00 -25.97 46.11
C ASN A 934 -21.77 -26.27 47.39
N ILE A 935 -21.38 -27.35 48.06
CA ILE A 935 -21.94 -27.81 49.32
C ILE A 935 -21.06 -27.28 50.45
N VAL A 936 -21.63 -26.42 51.28
CA VAL A 936 -20.94 -25.82 52.43
C VAL A 936 -21.26 -26.65 53.67
N GLY A 937 -20.21 -27.24 54.24
CA GLY A 937 -20.28 -28.15 55.39
C GLY A 937 -20.45 -27.46 56.74
#